data_AF-A0A818NZV7-F1
#
_entry.id   AF-A0A818NZV7-F1
#
_cell.length_a   1.000
_cell.length_b   1.000
_cell.length_c   1.000
_cell.angle_alpha   90.00
_cell.angle_beta   90.00
_cell.angle_gamma   90.00
#
_symmetry.space_group_name_H-M   'P 1'
#
loop_
_entity.id
_entity.type
_entity.pdbx_description
1 polymer ?
#
loop_
_entity_poly.entity_id
_entity_poly.type
_entity_poly.pdbx_seq_one_letter_code
_entity_poly.pdbx_strand_id
1 'polypeptide(L)'
;MTTRKSFYVYKWYADIIDEKTNDVAIIYLGELEWNFLKISFTNILQFLEKYHLISQTTFSNYNSPILKNKSFHINSLQVSGQWESKSESIIEKLFENKDGYILWECFMPSALGEIKIDEKKIFQGFGYVERLTLTLKPWQIPINILRWGRFLCKNQYIVWIHWEGDEKKFLVFHNGMKYTDGIINDDMIEFGYYRLMLLKKYTLRNGPLIKTVFDKFLWIKKIFPSGFFNMKECKWQTWSELYENNCSIANGWSIHENVDCKPKMNFFGKIFYGSLFTILLPLILMFWSKQTEKYILLPILTNSIVAFIFILLGLILMFSAMLDLWIKGDGLPMNAYPPSKLVTTGLYNIFSHPIYIGSSIFSFGLSIYFQSKSGFWLISPILTLSWLALVYGYENEDLRKRFPDIKWNPLLHLPENIKMKSQFKDIISAYCLVLIPWLIFYQMIIFIGTPLNSISTYLIFEINIPIIEWTEIFYLLAYPYVVLLPLILQTKQQIRSFILAGLINISIGIYLQIILPFVAVPREFIPTTILGQILLHERDLDGPTGAFPSFHVSWAFLSGYYYSWNFPKLKFIFYILSILISLSCITTGMHSIIDVIAGFLLFIICIKREILWIYIRNYFENLANSWTYYRIGKLRIINHSFYAFLSSSTGVFILCSLVGHTYTIIITSTLSVIGAGIWAQFIENTSGLSRPFGYFGCITGGTIGSIIASWLFNIPIILILSAYALASPLIQFIGRLRCVIQGCCHGRPTNKFLGILVKNPRSRVCSLSYLKDTYIHITAGYSMLANLIIGLFLWRLWYSNVSLCLIVSLYFILIGLSRFVEEEYRGEIQTPIYYKLKIYQWTSILFVLIGMIISMIPFDDNASLKLIWKYEYVLPSILFGLATGFAMGVDFPESKRKFSRLSD
;
A
#
# COMPACT_ATOMS: atom_id res chain seq x y z
N MET A 1 -32.71 19.73 1.61
CA MET A 1 -31.90 20.47 0.63
C MET A 1 -31.34 19.48 -0.37
N THR A 2 -31.82 19.55 -1.61
CA THR A 2 -31.36 18.71 -2.73
C THR A 2 -29.88 18.97 -2.98
N THR A 3 -29.04 17.95 -2.83
CA THR A 3 -27.63 17.99 -3.18
C THR A 3 -27.54 18.31 -4.68
N ARG A 4 -27.05 19.50 -5.03
CA ARG A 4 -26.70 19.83 -6.42
C ARG A 4 -25.74 18.75 -6.92
N LYS A 5 -26.16 17.99 -7.93
CA LYS A 5 -25.30 16.99 -8.57
C LYS A 5 -24.07 17.71 -9.12
N SER A 6 -22.88 17.22 -8.76
CA SER A 6 -21.61 17.89 -9.12
C SER A 6 -21.25 17.75 -10.60
N PHE A 7 -21.83 16.77 -11.31
CA PHE A 7 -21.64 16.51 -12.73
C PHE A 7 -22.82 15.70 -13.27
N TYR A 8 -23.32 16.06 -14.45
CA TYR A 8 -24.43 15.38 -15.11
C TYR A 8 -24.30 15.53 -16.63
N VAL A 9 -24.35 14.42 -17.37
CA VAL A 9 -24.41 14.39 -18.83
C VAL A 9 -25.63 13.61 -19.24
N TYR A 10 -26.33 14.17 -20.21
CA TYR A 10 -27.50 13.58 -20.82
C TYR A 10 -27.35 13.68 -22.33
N LYS A 11 -27.23 12.54 -23.02
CA LYS A 11 -26.94 12.46 -24.45
C LYS A 11 -27.91 11.52 -25.14
N TRP A 12 -28.57 12.00 -26.19
CA TRP A 12 -29.32 11.18 -27.13
C TRP A 12 -28.48 10.89 -28.36
N TYR A 13 -28.73 9.71 -28.93
CA TYR A 13 -28.22 9.29 -30.21
C TYR A 13 -29.38 8.73 -31.04
N ALA A 14 -29.51 9.21 -32.26
CA ALA A 14 -30.43 8.67 -33.23
C ALA A 14 -29.72 8.51 -34.58
N ASP A 15 -29.94 7.40 -35.26
CA ASP A 15 -29.43 7.19 -36.62
C ASP A 15 -30.51 6.69 -37.58
N ILE A 16 -30.26 6.88 -38.87
CA ILE A 16 -31.00 6.27 -39.99
C ILE A 16 -30.00 5.88 -41.08
N ILE A 17 -30.23 4.72 -41.69
CA ILE A 17 -29.63 4.35 -42.98
C ILE A 17 -30.72 4.40 -44.03
N ASP A 18 -30.52 5.22 -45.05
CA ASP A 18 -31.47 5.38 -46.15
C ASP A 18 -31.55 4.10 -46.98
N GLU A 19 -32.78 3.60 -47.22
CA GLU A 19 -32.98 2.31 -47.91
C GLU A 19 -32.58 2.34 -49.39
N LYS A 20 -32.60 3.51 -50.04
CA LYS A 20 -32.31 3.64 -51.48
C LYS A 20 -30.83 3.88 -51.74
N THR A 21 -30.21 4.75 -50.95
CA THR A 21 -28.85 5.23 -51.17
C THR A 21 -27.82 4.53 -50.29
N ASN A 22 -28.24 3.94 -49.16
CA ASN A 22 -27.40 3.50 -48.05
C ASN A 22 -26.60 4.62 -47.37
N ASP A 23 -26.96 5.89 -47.63
CA ASP A 23 -26.39 7.03 -46.91
C ASP A 23 -26.82 6.99 -45.44
N VAL A 24 -25.96 7.51 -44.56
CA VAL A 24 -26.19 7.47 -43.10
C VAL A 24 -26.39 8.88 -42.57
N ALA A 25 -27.44 9.07 -41.78
CA ALA A 25 -27.64 10.26 -40.97
C ALA A 25 -27.55 9.90 -39.49
N ILE A 26 -26.73 10.62 -38.73
CA ILE A 26 -26.58 10.47 -37.27
C ILE A 26 -26.85 11.81 -36.60
N ILE A 27 -27.67 11.80 -35.56
CA ILE A 27 -28.01 12.97 -34.76
C ILE A 27 -27.60 12.72 -33.31
N TYR A 28 -26.81 13.64 -32.78
CA TYR A 28 -26.49 13.75 -31.36
C TYR A 28 -27.14 15.01 -30.79
N LEU A 29 -27.81 14.87 -29.66
CA LEU A 29 -28.36 16.00 -28.93
C LEU A 29 -28.25 15.75 -27.44
N GLY A 30 -28.03 16.80 -26.64
CA GLY A 30 -27.82 16.58 -25.23
C GLY A 30 -27.47 17.82 -24.43
N GLU A 31 -27.25 17.57 -23.15
CA GLU A 31 -26.95 18.57 -22.14
C GLU A 31 -25.83 18.08 -21.21
N LEU A 32 -24.91 18.97 -20.89
CA LEU A 32 -23.85 18.80 -19.90
C LEU A 32 -24.06 19.86 -18.81
N GLU A 33 -24.27 19.41 -17.57
CA GLU A 33 -24.24 20.24 -16.38
C GLU A 33 -23.01 19.90 -15.53
N TRP A 34 -22.14 20.89 -15.29
CA TRP A 34 -20.98 20.75 -14.43
C TRP A 34 -20.81 21.99 -13.56
N ASN A 35 -21.10 21.85 -12.26
CA ASN A 35 -21.11 22.96 -11.28
C ASN A 35 -22.04 24.12 -11.71
N PHE A 36 -21.47 25.18 -12.29
CA PHE A 36 -22.21 26.37 -12.76
C PHE A 36 -22.35 26.42 -14.29
N LEU A 37 -21.74 25.47 -15.00
CA LEU A 37 -21.72 25.39 -16.45
C LEU A 37 -22.86 24.49 -16.93
N LYS A 38 -23.72 25.00 -17.81
CA LYS A 38 -24.75 24.24 -18.52
C LYS A 38 -24.55 24.44 -20.02
N ILE A 39 -24.23 23.36 -20.75
CA ILE A 39 -24.01 23.39 -22.19
C ILE A 39 -25.01 22.45 -22.85
N SER A 40 -25.81 23.02 -23.75
CA SER A 40 -26.66 22.26 -24.66
C SER A 40 -26.01 22.18 -26.04
N PHE A 41 -26.09 21.03 -26.69
CA PHE A 41 -25.53 20.84 -28.03
C PHE A 41 -26.45 20.02 -28.91
N THR A 42 -26.43 20.32 -30.21
CA THR A 42 -26.98 19.47 -31.28
C THR A 42 -25.90 19.31 -32.34
N ASN A 43 -25.66 18.08 -32.79
CA ASN A 43 -24.70 17.77 -33.84
C ASN A 43 -25.32 16.77 -34.81
N ILE A 44 -25.28 17.09 -36.10
CA ILE A 44 -25.79 16.25 -37.17
C ILE A 44 -24.62 15.85 -38.07
N LEU A 45 -24.52 14.57 -38.37
CA LEU A 45 -23.56 14.00 -39.29
C LEU A 45 -24.31 13.34 -40.45
N GLN A 46 -23.94 13.69 -41.68
CA GLN A 46 -24.44 13.07 -42.90
C GLN A 46 -23.27 12.42 -43.62
N PHE A 47 -23.42 11.14 -43.96
CA PHE A 47 -22.43 10.36 -44.69
C PHE A 47 -23.02 9.98 -46.03
N LEU A 48 -22.54 10.66 -47.06
CA LEU A 48 -23.06 10.57 -48.41
C LEU A 48 -22.09 9.82 -49.31
N GLU A 49 -22.61 8.98 -50.20
CA GLU A 49 -21.81 8.25 -51.19
C GLU A 49 -20.65 7.45 -50.55
N LYS A 50 -20.82 7.03 -49.28
CA LYS A 50 -19.88 6.25 -48.46
C LYS A 50 -18.54 6.93 -48.09
N TYR A 51 -18.26 8.14 -48.59
CA TYR A 51 -16.98 8.83 -48.35
C TYR A 51 -17.11 10.31 -47.98
N HIS A 52 -18.26 10.95 -48.21
CA HIS A 52 -18.43 12.38 -48.02
C HIS A 52 -19.15 12.68 -46.69
N LEU A 53 -18.39 13.12 -45.67
CA LEU A 53 -18.92 13.54 -44.37
C LEU A 53 -19.28 15.02 -44.36
N ILE A 54 -20.55 15.33 -44.09
CA ILE A 54 -21.04 16.68 -43.79
C ILE A 54 -21.40 16.74 -42.30
N SER A 55 -20.81 17.68 -41.55
CA SER A 55 -21.11 17.89 -40.13
C SER A 55 -21.62 19.30 -39.89
N GLN A 56 -22.74 19.41 -39.19
CA GLN A 56 -23.33 20.66 -38.73
C GLN A 56 -23.52 20.60 -37.22
N THR A 57 -22.92 21.54 -36.47
CA THR A 57 -23.00 21.60 -35.01
C THR A 57 -23.51 22.96 -34.55
N THR A 58 -24.52 22.95 -33.69
CA THR A 58 -25.12 24.16 -33.09
C THR A 58 -25.07 24.10 -31.57
N PHE A 59 -24.78 25.25 -30.95
CA PHE A 59 -24.72 25.45 -29.50
C PHE A 59 -25.75 26.53 -29.11
N SER A 60 -27.03 26.18 -29.11
CA SER A 60 -28.13 27.06 -28.70
C SER A 60 -29.36 26.25 -28.28
N ASN A 61 -30.34 26.92 -27.66
CA ASN A 61 -31.54 26.37 -27.00
C ASN A 61 -31.93 24.95 -27.43
N TYR A 62 -31.71 24.02 -26.51
CA TYR A 62 -32.11 22.62 -26.62
C TYR A 62 -33.63 22.50 -26.52
N ASN A 63 -34.26 22.06 -27.60
CA ASN A 63 -35.62 21.53 -27.56
C ASN A 63 -35.55 20.05 -27.22
N SER A 64 -36.08 19.65 -26.07
CA SER A 64 -36.18 18.24 -25.70
C SER A 64 -36.92 17.46 -26.78
N PRO A 65 -36.39 16.31 -27.24
CA PRO A 65 -37.14 15.41 -28.12
C PRO A 65 -38.45 14.99 -27.46
N ILE A 66 -39.46 14.77 -28.30
CA ILE A 66 -40.78 14.30 -27.85
C ILE A 66 -40.85 12.79 -28.08
N LEU A 67 -40.95 12.03 -26.99
CA LEU A 67 -41.20 10.59 -27.02
C LEU A 67 -42.67 10.32 -26.64
N LYS A 68 -43.49 9.80 -27.56
CA LYS A 68 -44.92 9.49 -27.35
C LYS A 68 -45.28 8.14 -27.96
N ASN A 69 -45.78 7.19 -27.18
CA ASN A 69 -46.38 5.92 -27.63
C ASN A 69 -45.70 5.29 -28.87
N LYS A 70 -44.41 4.96 -28.76
CA LYS A 70 -43.55 4.38 -29.82
C LYS A 70 -43.11 5.32 -30.94
N SER A 71 -43.41 6.61 -30.87
CA SER A 71 -42.88 7.64 -31.77
C SER A 71 -41.85 8.53 -31.06
N PHE A 72 -40.78 8.89 -31.77
CA PHE A 72 -39.74 9.81 -31.32
C PHE A 72 -39.62 10.93 -32.33
N HIS A 73 -39.71 12.17 -31.87
CA HIS A 73 -39.67 13.36 -32.71
C HIS A 73 -38.58 14.33 -32.26
N ILE A 74 -37.77 14.77 -33.21
CA ILE A 74 -36.79 15.84 -33.03
C ILE A 74 -37.21 17.03 -33.89
N ASN A 75 -37.22 18.22 -33.32
CA ASN A 75 -37.36 19.47 -34.06
C ASN A 75 -36.38 20.51 -33.51
N SER A 76 -35.28 20.74 -34.24
CA SER A 76 -34.21 21.66 -33.84
C SER A 76 -33.68 22.39 -35.06
N LEU A 77 -33.80 23.73 -35.07
CA LEU A 77 -33.36 24.80 -36.00
C LEU A 77 -33.25 24.53 -37.52
N GLN A 78 -32.83 23.34 -37.97
CA GLN A 78 -32.63 22.91 -39.36
C GLN A 78 -32.95 21.42 -39.64
N VAL A 79 -33.34 20.64 -38.62
CA VAL A 79 -33.63 19.21 -38.74
C VAL A 79 -34.93 18.84 -38.06
N SER A 80 -35.79 18.14 -38.81
CA SER A 80 -36.96 17.45 -38.29
C SER A 80 -36.81 15.95 -38.52
N GLY A 81 -36.93 15.15 -37.47
CA GLY A 81 -36.86 13.69 -37.57
C GLY A 81 -38.02 13.02 -36.85
N GLN A 82 -38.54 11.94 -37.41
CA GLN A 82 -39.53 11.08 -36.79
C GLN A 82 -39.09 9.62 -36.90
N TRP A 83 -39.22 8.87 -35.81
CA TRP A 83 -38.98 7.43 -35.76
C TRP A 83 -40.20 6.75 -35.16
N GLU A 84 -40.58 5.61 -35.73
CA GLU A 84 -41.63 4.73 -35.22
C GLU A 84 -41.01 3.37 -34.85
N SER A 85 -41.12 3.00 -33.58
CA SER A 85 -40.46 1.81 -33.05
C SER A 85 -41.10 0.52 -33.57
N LYS A 86 -40.26 -0.41 -34.02
CA LYS A 86 -40.60 -1.80 -34.36
C LYS A 86 -40.29 -2.79 -33.24
N SER A 87 -39.64 -2.34 -32.17
CA SER A 87 -39.19 -3.19 -31.07
C SER A 87 -39.54 -2.58 -29.71
N GLU A 88 -39.43 -3.40 -28.66
CA GLU A 88 -39.50 -2.93 -27.28
C GLU A 88 -38.23 -2.16 -26.88
N SER A 89 -38.35 -1.31 -25.86
CA SER A 89 -37.23 -0.55 -25.31
C SER A 89 -36.35 -1.40 -24.41
N ILE A 90 -35.04 -1.15 -24.41
CA ILE A 90 -34.06 -1.79 -23.54
C ILE A 90 -33.53 -0.75 -22.56
N ILE A 91 -33.50 -1.08 -21.27
CA ILE A 91 -32.93 -0.23 -20.22
C ILE A 91 -31.94 -1.05 -19.43
N GLU A 92 -30.69 -0.62 -19.40
CA GLU A 92 -29.64 -1.26 -18.61
C GLU A 92 -28.80 -0.24 -17.87
N LYS A 93 -28.56 -0.50 -16.58
CA LYS A 93 -27.57 0.24 -15.82
C LYS A 93 -26.19 -0.36 -16.11
N LEU A 94 -25.41 0.33 -16.93
CA LEU A 94 -24.12 -0.17 -17.39
C LEU A 94 -23.09 -0.20 -16.28
N PHE A 95 -23.10 0.80 -15.38
CA PHE A 95 -22.16 0.90 -14.27
C PHE A 95 -22.77 1.71 -13.12
N GLU A 96 -22.44 1.35 -11.88
CA GLU A 96 -22.89 2.06 -10.67
C GLU A 96 -21.85 1.93 -9.56
N ASN A 97 -21.53 3.04 -8.92
CA ASN A 97 -20.75 3.07 -7.70
C ASN A 97 -21.28 4.18 -6.77
N LYS A 98 -20.60 4.36 -5.63
CA LYS A 98 -20.94 5.40 -4.63
C LYS A 98 -20.91 6.83 -5.17
N ASP A 99 -20.16 7.08 -6.25
CA ASP A 99 -19.93 8.42 -6.82
C ASP A 99 -20.91 8.71 -7.99
N GLY A 100 -21.61 7.71 -8.52
CA GLY A 100 -22.56 7.88 -9.61
C GLY A 100 -22.84 6.62 -10.43
N TYR A 101 -23.55 6.80 -11.56
CA TYR A 101 -23.94 5.71 -12.45
C TYR A 101 -23.90 6.11 -13.94
N ILE A 102 -23.93 5.09 -14.78
CA ILE A 102 -24.15 5.16 -16.24
C ILE A 102 -25.40 4.35 -16.55
N LEU A 103 -26.44 5.05 -17.03
CA LEU A 103 -27.71 4.44 -17.44
C LEU A 103 -27.85 4.56 -18.95
N TRP A 104 -28.03 3.42 -19.60
CA TRP A 104 -28.31 3.32 -21.03
C TRP A 104 -29.77 2.94 -21.24
N GLU A 105 -30.46 3.71 -22.07
CA GLU A 105 -31.86 3.56 -22.41
C GLU A 105 -31.99 3.56 -23.94
N CYS A 106 -32.05 2.37 -24.53
CA CYS A 106 -32.32 2.21 -25.94
C CYS A 106 -33.83 2.13 -26.17
N PHE A 107 -34.43 3.29 -26.44
CA PHE A 107 -35.87 3.39 -26.65
C PHE A 107 -36.36 2.68 -27.90
N MET A 108 -35.56 2.70 -28.96
CA MET A 108 -35.90 2.08 -30.25
C MET A 108 -34.71 1.31 -30.81
N PRO A 109 -34.49 0.06 -30.35
CA PRO A 109 -33.49 -0.84 -30.94
C PRO A 109 -33.66 -1.05 -32.44
N SER A 110 -34.89 -1.01 -32.95
CA SER A 110 -35.22 -0.99 -34.36
C SER A 110 -36.42 -0.09 -34.60
N ALA A 111 -36.32 0.83 -35.54
CA ALA A 111 -37.38 1.74 -35.95
C ALA A 111 -37.40 1.91 -37.47
N LEU A 112 -38.53 2.36 -38.01
CA LEU A 112 -38.54 3.07 -39.28
C LEU A 112 -38.52 4.56 -38.98
N GLY A 113 -37.63 5.28 -39.64
CA GLY A 113 -37.54 6.72 -39.45
C GLY A 113 -37.49 7.49 -40.75
N GLU A 114 -37.76 8.78 -40.61
CA GLU A 114 -37.58 9.79 -41.63
C GLU A 114 -36.87 10.99 -41.00
N ILE A 115 -35.77 11.44 -41.60
CA ILE A 115 -35.08 12.69 -41.23
C ILE A 115 -35.13 13.63 -42.43
N LYS A 116 -35.54 14.88 -42.19
CA LYS A 116 -35.43 16.00 -43.14
C LYS A 116 -34.41 17.01 -42.63
N ILE A 117 -33.48 17.37 -43.51
CA ILE A 117 -32.43 18.38 -43.24
C ILE A 117 -32.54 19.49 -44.28
N ASP A 118 -32.63 20.75 -43.82
CA ASP A 118 -32.66 21.97 -44.65
C ASP A 118 -33.68 21.94 -45.81
N GLU A 119 -34.83 21.28 -45.63
CA GLU A 119 -35.93 21.07 -46.60
C GLU A 119 -35.56 20.37 -47.93
N LYS A 120 -34.27 20.09 -48.18
CA LYS A 120 -33.77 19.56 -49.46
C LYS A 120 -33.38 18.09 -49.43
N LYS A 121 -33.05 17.54 -48.25
CA LYS A 121 -32.55 16.16 -48.13
C LYS A 121 -33.38 15.36 -47.14
N ILE A 122 -33.88 14.21 -47.61
CA ILE A 122 -34.72 13.29 -46.85
C ILE A 122 -34.01 11.94 -46.78
N PHE A 123 -33.85 11.42 -45.57
CA PHE A 123 -33.36 10.06 -45.30
C PHE A 123 -34.54 9.23 -44.81
N GLN A 124 -34.82 8.09 -45.45
CA GLN A 124 -35.92 7.21 -45.04
C GLN A 124 -35.45 5.76 -44.98
N GLY A 125 -35.64 5.11 -43.84
CA GLY A 125 -35.22 3.72 -43.67
C GLY A 125 -35.15 3.24 -42.23
N PHE A 126 -34.31 2.23 -42.00
CA PHE A 126 -34.10 1.66 -40.67
C PHE A 126 -33.31 2.62 -39.79
N GLY A 127 -33.85 2.87 -38.60
CA GLY A 127 -33.25 3.76 -37.61
C GLY A 127 -33.15 3.14 -36.23
N TYR A 128 -32.38 3.83 -35.39
CA TYR A 128 -32.05 3.44 -34.03
C TYR A 128 -32.12 4.67 -33.13
N VAL A 129 -32.66 4.54 -31.91
CA VAL A 129 -32.74 5.66 -30.95
C VAL A 129 -32.38 5.20 -29.54
N GLU A 130 -31.41 5.87 -28.93
CA GLU A 130 -30.99 5.65 -27.56
C GLU A 130 -30.71 6.95 -26.79
N ARG A 131 -30.57 6.77 -25.49
CA ARG A 131 -30.20 7.80 -24.53
C ARG A 131 -29.21 7.26 -23.51
N LEU A 132 -28.23 8.09 -23.20
CA LEU A 132 -27.20 7.82 -22.20
C LEU A 132 -27.24 8.91 -21.13
N THR A 133 -27.43 8.49 -19.88
CA THR A 133 -27.37 9.37 -18.71
C THR A 133 -26.13 9.00 -17.89
N LEU A 134 -25.24 9.98 -17.67
CA LEU A 134 -24.04 9.81 -16.85
C LEU A 134 -24.03 10.82 -15.71
N THR A 135 -23.83 10.34 -14.49
CA THR A 135 -23.56 11.21 -13.34
C THR A 135 -22.09 11.18 -12.90
N LEU A 136 -21.31 10.28 -13.49
CA LEU A 136 -19.87 10.14 -13.27
C LEU A 136 -19.09 11.02 -14.25
N LYS A 137 -17.97 11.60 -13.77
CA LYS A 137 -17.07 12.33 -14.65
C LYS A 137 -16.39 11.33 -15.61
N PRO A 138 -16.19 11.66 -16.89
CA PRO A 138 -15.68 10.71 -17.88
C PRO A 138 -14.35 10.02 -17.52
N TRP A 139 -13.47 10.68 -16.76
CA TRP A 139 -12.19 10.10 -16.31
C TRP A 139 -12.31 9.23 -15.04
N GLN A 140 -13.49 9.14 -14.44
CA GLN A 140 -13.81 8.21 -13.35
C GLN A 140 -14.47 6.94 -13.87
N ILE A 141 -14.79 6.88 -15.17
CA ILE A 141 -15.39 5.70 -15.80
C ILE A 141 -14.27 4.66 -16.00
N PRO A 142 -14.36 3.47 -15.41
CA PRO A 142 -13.29 2.48 -15.46
C PRO A 142 -13.35 1.65 -16.76
N ILE A 143 -13.30 2.32 -17.91
CA ILE A 143 -13.27 1.73 -19.26
C ILE A 143 -11.90 1.96 -19.88
N ASN A 144 -11.31 0.90 -20.42
CA ASN A 144 -10.15 0.96 -21.30
C ASN A 144 -10.54 0.81 -22.77
N ILE A 145 -11.48 -0.07 -23.08
CA ILE A 145 -11.96 -0.34 -24.44
C ILE A 145 -13.49 -0.43 -24.40
N LEU A 146 -14.15 0.26 -25.33
CA LEU A 146 -15.59 0.18 -25.54
C LEU A 146 -15.86 -0.21 -26.99
N ARG A 147 -16.55 -1.32 -27.21
CA ARG A 147 -17.11 -1.70 -28.51
C ARG A 147 -18.62 -1.66 -28.41
N TRP A 148 -19.26 -0.81 -29.20
CA TRP A 148 -20.69 -0.61 -29.14
C TRP A 148 -21.24 -0.57 -30.55
N GLY A 149 -22.31 -1.30 -30.83
CA GLY A 149 -22.96 -1.16 -32.11
C GLY A 149 -24.34 -1.78 -32.17
N ARG A 150 -24.91 -1.69 -33.37
CA ARG A 150 -26.20 -2.24 -33.72
C ARG A 150 -26.17 -2.82 -35.14
N PHE A 151 -27.01 -3.81 -35.39
CA PHE A 151 -27.30 -4.42 -36.69
C PHE A 151 -28.81 -4.38 -36.89
N LEU A 152 -29.28 -3.86 -38.03
CA LEU A 152 -30.70 -3.77 -38.35
C LEU A 152 -30.97 -4.39 -39.72
N CYS A 153 -32.05 -5.17 -39.78
CA CYS A 153 -32.70 -5.56 -41.02
C CYS A 153 -34.23 -5.62 -40.80
N LYS A 154 -34.98 -6.06 -41.82
CA LYS A 154 -36.45 -6.04 -41.82
C LYS A 154 -37.09 -6.76 -40.62
N ASN A 155 -36.52 -7.89 -40.20
CA ASN A 155 -37.10 -8.78 -39.19
C ASN A 155 -36.17 -9.07 -38.01
N GLN A 156 -34.93 -8.56 -38.02
CA GLN A 156 -33.93 -8.87 -37.00
C GLN A 156 -33.25 -7.58 -36.56
N TYR A 157 -33.00 -7.45 -35.26
CA TYR A 157 -32.08 -6.45 -34.73
C TYR A 157 -31.14 -7.07 -33.70
N ILE A 158 -29.89 -6.61 -33.73
CA ILE A 158 -28.90 -6.94 -32.71
C ILE A 158 -28.30 -5.64 -32.20
N VAL A 159 -28.19 -5.49 -30.89
CA VAL A 159 -27.47 -4.37 -30.24
C VAL A 159 -26.45 -4.97 -29.31
N TRP A 160 -25.23 -4.45 -29.31
CA TRP A 160 -24.17 -4.98 -28.46
C TRP A 160 -23.37 -3.88 -27.78
N ILE A 161 -22.93 -4.20 -26.56
CA ILE A 161 -22.03 -3.40 -25.75
C ILE A 161 -20.99 -4.36 -25.16
N HIS A 162 -19.73 -4.14 -25.52
CA HIS A 162 -18.59 -4.80 -24.92
C HIS A 162 -17.69 -3.75 -24.27
N TRP A 163 -17.49 -3.91 -22.98
CA TRP A 163 -16.69 -3.03 -22.14
C TRP A 163 -15.55 -3.86 -21.56
N GLU A 164 -14.33 -3.36 -21.71
CA GLU A 164 -13.15 -3.88 -21.01
C GLU A 164 -12.49 -2.78 -20.19
N GLY A 165 -12.27 -3.03 -18.91
CA GLY A 165 -11.69 -2.07 -17.98
C GLY A 165 -11.40 -2.73 -16.63
N ASP A 166 -11.79 -2.09 -15.53
CA ASP A 166 -11.70 -2.71 -14.19
C ASP A 166 -12.67 -3.91 -14.07
N GLU A 167 -13.77 -3.86 -14.83
CA GLU A 167 -14.71 -4.96 -15.02
C GLU A 167 -14.83 -5.27 -16.51
N LYS A 168 -15.15 -6.53 -16.84
CA LYS A 168 -15.50 -6.95 -18.19
C LYS A 168 -17.02 -7.08 -18.27
N LYS A 169 -17.65 -6.42 -19.24
CA LYS A 169 -19.10 -6.51 -19.46
C LYS A 169 -19.37 -6.81 -20.91
N PHE A 170 -20.09 -7.91 -21.13
CA PHE A 170 -20.56 -8.36 -22.44
C PHE A 170 -22.08 -8.33 -22.42
N LEU A 171 -22.67 -7.56 -23.33
CA LEU A 171 -24.11 -7.46 -23.51
C LEU A 171 -24.43 -7.54 -24.99
N VAL A 172 -25.23 -8.52 -25.38
CA VAL A 172 -25.83 -8.60 -26.71
C VAL A 172 -27.33 -8.76 -26.55
N PHE A 173 -28.10 -7.94 -27.25
CA PHE A 173 -29.55 -8.05 -27.34
C PHE A 173 -29.92 -8.42 -28.76
N HIS A 174 -30.58 -9.56 -28.95
CA HIS A 174 -31.06 -10.03 -30.25
C HIS A 174 -32.58 -10.20 -30.19
N ASN A 175 -33.32 -9.39 -30.96
CA ASN A 175 -34.78 -9.33 -30.93
C ASN A 175 -35.41 -9.23 -29.52
N GLY A 176 -34.71 -8.59 -28.59
CA GLY A 176 -35.16 -8.37 -27.21
C GLY A 176 -34.63 -9.42 -26.22
N MET A 177 -34.09 -10.54 -26.69
CA MET A 177 -33.42 -11.52 -25.84
C MET A 177 -32.01 -11.06 -25.48
N LYS A 178 -31.68 -11.13 -24.19
CA LYS A 178 -30.39 -10.70 -23.62
C LYS A 178 -29.42 -11.88 -23.50
N TYR A 179 -28.19 -11.66 -23.97
CA TYR A 179 -27.05 -12.56 -23.83
C TYR A 179 -25.92 -11.84 -23.11
N THR A 180 -25.29 -12.53 -22.15
CA THR A 180 -24.24 -11.97 -21.29
C THR A 180 -22.87 -12.62 -21.46
N ASP A 181 -22.73 -13.51 -22.46
CA ASP A 181 -21.48 -14.18 -22.81
C ASP A 181 -21.37 -14.40 -24.32
N GLY A 182 -20.15 -14.46 -24.83
CA GLY A 182 -19.83 -14.57 -26.25
C GLY A 182 -18.51 -13.90 -26.64
N ILE A 183 -18.31 -13.68 -27.94
CA ILE A 183 -17.09 -13.11 -28.51
C ILE A 183 -17.46 -11.91 -29.38
N ILE A 184 -16.88 -10.74 -29.12
CA ILE A 184 -16.96 -9.56 -29.98
C ILE A 184 -15.53 -9.19 -30.38
N ASN A 185 -15.21 -9.31 -31.66
CA ASN A 185 -13.96 -8.81 -32.23
C ASN A 185 -14.25 -7.82 -33.36
N ASP A 186 -13.24 -7.44 -34.14
CA ASP A 186 -13.42 -6.39 -35.16
C ASP A 186 -14.26 -6.90 -36.34
N ASP A 187 -14.28 -8.20 -36.59
CA ASP A 187 -14.84 -8.80 -37.81
C ASP A 187 -16.08 -9.66 -37.55
N MET A 188 -16.40 -9.97 -36.29
CA MET A 188 -17.52 -10.84 -35.94
C MET A 188 -18.01 -10.67 -34.49
N ILE A 189 -19.26 -11.06 -34.29
CA ILE A 189 -19.95 -11.12 -33.00
C ILE A 189 -20.61 -12.49 -32.86
N GLU A 190 -20.22 -13.25 -31.85
CA GLU A 190 -20.78 -14.57 -31.52
C GLU A 190 -21.50 -14.53 -30.18
N PHE A 191 -22.69 -15.13 -30.13
CA PHE A 191 -23.51 -15.26 -28.93
C PHE A 191 -24.50 -16.40 -29.12
N GLY A 192 -24.67 -17.26 -28.11
CA GLY A 192 -25.52 -18.45 -28.22
C GLY A 192 -25.18 -19.31 -29.44
N TYR A 193 -26.15 -19.52 -30.34
CA TYR A 193 -26.01 -20.25 -31.60
C TYR A 193 -25.89 -19.33 -32.84
N TYR A 194 -25.72 -18.03 -32.61
CA TYR A 194 -25.70 -17.00 -33.64
C TYR A 194 -24.30 -16.42 -33.83
N ARG A 195 -24.00 -16.05 -35.08
CA ARG A 195 -22.77 -15.36 -35.48
C ARG A 195 -23.09 -14.24 -36.46
N LEU A 196 -22.81 -12.99 -36.11
CA LEU A 196 -22.89 -11.85 -37.02
C LEU A 196 -21.50 -11.56 -37.59
N MET A 197 -21.33 -11.69 -38.90
CA MET A 197 -20.12 -11.37 -39.64
C MET A 197 -20.14 -9.91 -40.10
N LEU A 198 -19.05 -9.16 -39.88
CA LEU A 198 -18.88 -7.75 -40.23
C LEU A 198 -17.97 -7.63 -41.48
N LEU A 199 -18.56 -7.70 -42.67
CA LEU A 199 -17.83 -7.99 -43.92
C LEU A 199 -17.21 -6.77 -44.61
N LYS A 200 -18.03 -5.75 -44.94
CA LYS A 200 -17.57 -4.58 -45.72
C LYS A 200 -17.69 -3.30 -44.90
N LYS A 201 -16.58 -2.82 -44.35
CA LYS A 201 -16.52 -1.65 -43.44
C LYS A 201 -16.25 -0.36 -44.19
N TYR A 202 -17.09 0.64 -44.00
CA TYR A 202 -16.89 2.03 -44.43
C TYR A 202 -16.70 2.88 -43.18
N THR A 203 -15.60 3.63 -43.12
CA THR A 203 -15.28 4.45 -41.95
C THR A 203 -16.17 5.69 -41.94
N LEU A 204 -17.09 5.77 -40.98
CA LEU A 204 -17.86 6.98 -40.72
C LEU A 204 -16.99 8.00 -39.99
N ARG A 205 -16.16 7.56 -39.04
CA ARG A 205 -15.29 8.48 -38.31
C ARG A 205 -14.04 7.78 -37.80
N ASN A 206 -12.91 8.48 -37.81
CA ASN A 206 -11.71 8.07 -37.12
C ASN A 206 -10.99 9.31 -36.56
N GLY A 207 -10.85 9.41 -35.24
CA GLY A 207 -10.11 10.52 -34.64
C GLY A 207 -10.35 10.71 -33.13
N PRO A 208 -9.79 11.78 -32.54
CA PRO A 208 -10.03 12.11 -31.14
C PRO A 208 -11.51 12.36 -30.87
N LEU A 209 -12.04 11.81 -29.78
CA LEU A 209 -13.44 11.93 -29.38
C LEU A 209 -13.86 13.42 -29.23
N ILE A 210 -12.95 14.25 -28.71
CA ILE A 210 -13.16 15.68 -28.41
C ILE A 210 -13.27 16.59 -29.65
N LYS A 211 -12.71 16.19 -30.79
CA LYS A 211 -12.70 17.02 -32.01
C LYS A 211 -14.11 17.37 -32.51
N THR A 212 -15.12 16.54 -32.24
CA THR A 212 -16.49 16.78 -32.74
C THR A 212 -17.31 17.79 -31.96
N VAL A 213 -17.02 18.03 -30.68
CA VAL A 213 -17.93 18.79 -29.82
C VAL A 213 -17.26 20.02 -29.20
N PHE A 214 -15.94 19.99 -28.98
CA PHE A 214 -15.26 21.06 -28.23
C PHE A 214 -14.11 21.73 -28.98
N ASP A 215 -13.94 21.50 -30.29
CA ASP A 215 -12.88 22.16 -31.08
C ASP A 215 -13.00 23.70 -31.07
N LYS A 216 -14.20 24.24 -30.86
CA LYS A 216 -14.43 25.69 -30.70
C LYS A 216 -14.13 26.25 -29.31
N PHE A 217 -13.84 25.41 -28.31
CA PHE A 217 -13.67 25.83 -26.91
C PHE A 217 -12.26 25.48 -26.37
N LEU A 218 -11.25 26.24 -26.81
CA LEU A 218 -9.85 26.09 -26.38
C LEU A 218 -9.64 26.22 -24.86
N TRP A 219 -10.46 27.01 -24.16
CA TRP A 219 -10.32 27.24 -22.71
C TRP A 219 -10.81 26.06 -21.85
N ILE A 220 -11.76 25.27 -22.34
CA ILE A 220 -12.25 24.06 -21.69
C ILE A 220 -11.13 23.02 -21.58
N LYS A 221 -10.12 23.05 -22.48
CA LYS A 221 -8.96 22.15 -22.43
C LYS A 221 -8.16 22.21 -21.12
N LYS A 222 -8.20 23.33 -20.39
CA LYS A 222 -7.49 23.51 -19.11
C LYS A 222 -8.20 22.89 -17.89
N ILE A 223 -9.48 22.52 -18.03
CA ILE A 223 -10.33 22.09 -16.92
C ILE A 223 -10.38 20.54 -16.82
N PHE A 224 -10.11 19.84 -17.93
CA PHE A 224 -10.12 18.37 -17.97
C PHE A 224 -8.72 17.78 -17.78
N PRO A 225 -8.59 16.59 -17.14
CA PRO A 225 -7.32 15.88 -17.06
C PRO A 225 -6.77 15.52 -18.45
N SER A 226 -5.44 15.56 -18.61
CA SER A 226 -4.76 15.30 -19.89
C SER A 226 -5.13 13.97 -20.55
N GLY A 227 -5.45 12.93 -19.77
CA GLY A 227 -5.85 11.61 -20.27
C GLY A 227 -7.19 11.59 -21.02
N PHE A 228 -8.12 12.49 -20.68
CA PHE A 228 -9.42 12.62 -21.35
C PHE A 228 -9.28 13.08 -22.81
N PHE A 229 -8.21 13.82 -23.13
CA PHE A 229 -7.93 14.31 -24.49
C PHE A 229 -7.38 13.26 -25.45
N ASN A 230 -6.99 12.09 -24.94
CA ASN A 230 -6.34 11.05 -25.73
C ASN A 230 -7.28 9.94 -26.20
N MET A 231 -8.57 9.99 -25.84
CA MET A 231 -9.58 9.02 -26.28
C MET A 231 -9.75 9.09 -27.81
N LYS A 232 -9.60 7.93 -28.47
CA LYS A 232 -9.80 7.81 -29.91
C LYS A 232 -11.05 6.98 -30.20
N GLU A 233 -11.91 7.52 -31.05
CA GLU A 233 -13.09 6.85 -31.56
C GLU A 233 -12.84 6.46 -33.02
N CYS A 234 -13.20 5.23 -33.37
CA CYS A 234 -13.40 4.81 -34.74
C CYS A 234 -14.80 4.25 -34.89
N LYS A 235 -15.58 4.77 -35.85
CA LYS A 235 -16.97 4.39 -36.12
C LYS A 235 -17.10 3.95 -37.57
N TRP A 236 -17.85 2.88 -37.80
CA TRP A 236 -18.04 2.27 -39.11
C TRP A 236 -19.51 2.01 -39.42
N GLN A 237 -19.85 2.13 -40.71
CA GLN A 237 -21.01 1.50 -41.32
C GLN A 237 -20.51 0.21 -41.98
N THR A 238 -21.10 -0.92 -41.65
CA THR A 238 -20.63 -2.23 -42.12
C THR A 238 -21.75 -3.06 -42.69
N TRP A 239 -21.54 -3.63 -43.87
CA TRP A 239 -22.45 -4.67 -44.37
C TRP A 239 -22.22 -5.95 -43.60
N SER A 240 -23.29 -6.51 -43.04
CA SER A 240 -23.20 -7.62 -42.09
C SER A 240 -24.17 -8.75 -42.44
N GLU A 241 -23.75 -9.98 -42.13
CA GLU A 241 -24.53 -11.20 -42.37
C GLU A 241 -24.66 -11.99 -41.06
N LEU A 242 -25.89 -12.31 -40.67
CA LEU A 242 -26.22 -13.06 -39.47
C LEU A 242 -26.42 -14.53 -39.83
N TYR A 243 -25.70 -15.39 -39.12
CA TYR A 243 -25.77 -16.83 -39.22
C TYR A 243 -26.38 -17.44 -37.97
N GLU A 244 -27.16 -18.49 -38.15
CA GLU A 244 -27.63 -19.41 -37.10
C GLU A 244 -27.18 -20.82 -37.48
N ASN A 245 -26.42 -21.49 -36.60
CA ASN A 245 -25.86 -22.82 -36.89
C ASN A 245 -25.14 -22.93 -38.25
N ASN A 246 -24.36 -21.90 -38.62
CA ASN A 246 -23.65 -21.75 -39.89
C ASN A 246 -24.51 -21.55 -41.15
N CYS A 247 -25.82 -21.37 -41.02
CA CYS A 247 -26.71 -20.96 -42.12
C CYS A 247 -26.99 -19.45 -42.05
N SER A 248 -26.80 -18.73 -43.15
CA SER A 248 -27.12 -17.29 -43.22
C SER A 248 -28.63 -17.09 -43.18
N ILE A 249 -29.12 -16.37 -42.17
CA ILE A 249 -30.56 -16.14 -41.92
C ILE A 249 -31.00 -14.70 -42.17
N ALA A 250 -30.08 -13.73 -42.12
CA ALA A 250 -30.39 -12.33 -42.38
C ALA A 250 -29.14 -11.56 -42.82
N ASN A 251 -29.34 -10.51 -43.61
CA ASN A 251 -28.31 -9.54 -43.95
C ASN A 251 -28.84 -8.11 -43.77
N GLY A 252 -27.93 -7.17 -43.60
CA GLY A 252 -28.30 -5.79 -43.30
C GLY A 252 -27.09 -4.96 -42.89
N TRP A 253 -27.37 -3.74 -42.45
CA TRP A 253 -26.33 -2.79 -42.09
C TRP A 253 -26.10 -2.73 -40.59
N SER A 254 -24.84 -2.72 -40.21
CA SER A 254 -24.38 -2.40 -38.86
C SER A 254 -23.80 -1.01 -38.78
N ILE A 255 -24.09 -0.30 -37.69
CA ILE A 255 -23.31 0.86 -37.25
C ILE A 255 -22.65 0.48 -35.94
N HIS A 256 -21.33 0.60 -35.87
CA HIS A 256 -20.58 0.24 -34.68
C HIS A 256 -19.35 1.11 -34.49
N GLU A 257 -18.90 1.19 -33.26
CA GLU A 257 -17.74 1.96 -32.85
C GLU A 257 -16.82 1.15 -31.94
N ASN A 258 -15.54 1.52 -32.01
CA ASN A 258 -14.51 1.13 -31.06
C ASN A 258 -13.90 2.40 -30.49
N VAL A 259 -13.94 2.53 -29.17
CA VAL A 259 -13.33 3.65 -28.43
C VAL A 259 -12.17 3.10 -27.61
N ASP A 260 -10.96 3.54 -27.95
CA ASP A 260 -9.77 3.32 -27.14
C ASP A 260 -9.66 4.46 -26.13
N CYS A 261 -9.92 4.13 -24.86
CA CYS A 261 -9.86 5.05 -23.74
C CYS A 261 -8.45 5.12 -23.11
N LYS A 262 -7.46 4.35 -23.60
CA LYS A 262 -6.12 4.39 -23.04
C LYS A 262 -5.40 5.68 -23.44
N PRO A 263 -4.82 6.44 -22.49
CA PRO A 263 -3.81 7.42 -22.85
C PRO A 263 -2.65 6.69 -23.50
N LYS A 264 -2.29 7.05 -24.75
CA LYS A 264 -1.08 6.53 -25.39
C LYS A 264 0.10 6.74 -24.44
N MET A 265 0.81 5.64 -24.16
CA MET A 265 1.98 5.62 -23.28
C MET A 265 2.96 6.73 -23.64
N ASN A 266 3.25 7.62 -22.68
CA ASN A 266 4.24 8.68 -22.87
C ASN A 266 5.65 8.06 -22.88
N PHE A 267 6.24 7.93 -24.07
CA PHE A 267 7.59 7.39 -24.26
C PHE A 267 8.63 8.09 -23.38
N PHE A 268 8.57 9.43 -23.30
CA PHE A 268 9.43 10.22 -22.42
C PHE A 268 9.20 9.91 -20.94
N GLY A 269 7.94 9.61 -20.56
CA GLY A 269 7.60 9.20 -19.20
C GLY A 269 8.28 7.90 -18.79
N LYS A 270 8.42 6.93 -19.71
CA LYS A 270 9.16 5.68 -19.46
C LYS A 270 10.65 5.93 -19.33
N ILE A 271 11.23 6.75 -20.21
CA ILE A 271 12.66 7.10 -20.15
C ILE A 271 13.00 7.80 -18.84
N PHE A 272 12.23 8.81 -18.46
CA PHE A 272 12.44 9.54 -17.21
C PHE A 272 12.32 8.62 -16.00
N TYR A 273 11.29 7.78 -15.97
CA TYR A 273 11.08 6.81 -14.90
C TYR A 273 12.22 5.76 -14.84
N GLY A 274 12.65 5.22 -15.96
CA GLY A 274 13.80 4.29 -16.00
C GLY A 274 15.11 4.95 -15.55
N SER A 275 15.36 6.19 -15.99
CA SER A 275 16.55 6.97 -15.62
C SER A 275 16.59 7.32 -14.13
N LEU A 276 15.41 7.51 -13.51
CA LEU A 276 15.29 7.74 -12.07
C LEU A 276 15.95 6.62 -11.27
N PHE A 277 15.71 5.35 -11.62
CA PHE A 277 16.21 4.20 -10.87
C PHE A 277 17.60 3.73 -11.30
N THR A 278 17.96 3.92 -12.57
CA THR A 278 19.23 3.42 -13.14
C THR A 278 20.37 4.43 -13.06
N ILE A 279 20.07 5.73 -13.00
CA ILE A 279 21.08 6.80 -13.00
C ILE A 279 20.91 7.70 -11.77
N LEU A 280 19.75 8.35 -11.62
CA LEU A 280 19.58 9.40 -10.61
C LEU A 280 19.65 8.85 -9.18
N LEU A 281 18.94 7.77 -8.89
CA LEU A 281 18.94 7.15 -7.56
C LEU A 281 20.35 6.66 -7.17
N PRO A 282 21.09 5.88 -7.97
CA PRO A 282 22.48 5.52 -7.65
C PRO A 282 23.38 6.72 -7.35
N LEU A 283 23.31 7.79 -8.17
CA LEU A 283 24.10 9.00 -7.95
C LEU A 283 23.72 9.70 -6.63
N ILE A 284 22.43 9.78 -6.32
CA ILE A 284 21.95 10.34 -5.04
C ILE A 284 22.47 9.50 -3.87
N LEU A 285 22.40 8.17 -3.95
CA LEU A 285 22.87 7.28 -2.88
C LEU A 285 24.39 7.39 -2.68
N MET A 286 25.17 7.46 -3.76
CA MET A 286 26.62 7.66 -3.70
C MET A 286 26.99 9.01 -3.08
N PHE A 287 26.32 10.09 -3.52
CA PHE A 287 26.51 11.41 -2.95
C PHE A 287 26.14 11.44 -1.47
N TRP A 288 25.01 10.83 -1.11
CA TRP A 288 24.55 10.74 0.27
C TRP A 288 25.55 10.01 1.15
N SER A 289 26.00 8.83 0.72
CA SER A 289 27.02 8.03 1.41
C SER A 289 28.27 8.86 1.72
N LYS A 290 28.76 9.62 0.73
CA LYS A 290 29.94 10.47 0.89
C LYS A 290 29.74 11.56 1.95
N GLN A 291 28.55 12.18 2.00
CA GLN A 291 28.27 13.24 2.97
C GLN A 291 28.12 12.72 4.39
N THR A 292 27.59 11.51 4.56
CA THR A 292 27.33 10.90 5.87
C THR A 292 28.46 10.02 6.40
N GLU A 293 29.50 9.74 5.61
CA GLU A 293 30.63 8.87 5.96
C GLU A 293 31.26 9.22 7.31
N LYS A 294 31.53 10.52 7.55
CA LYS A 294 32.15 10.99 8.79
C LYS A 294 31.34 10.73 10.07
N TYR A 295 30.03 10.47 9.95
CA TYR A 295 29.14 10.26 11.09
C TYR A 295 29.00 8.80 11.49
N ILE A 296 29.50 7.87 10.69
CA ILE A 296 29.35 6.43 10.91
C ILE A 296 30.69 5.84 11.34
N LEU A 297 30.79 5.49 12.62
CA LEU A 297 32.03 5.01 13.23
C LEU A 297 32.14 3.48 13.33
N LEU A 298 31.12 2.76 12.87
CA LEU A 298 31.08 1.29 12.93
C LEU A 298 32.15 0.64 12.03
N PRO A 299 32.62 -0.57 12.39
CA PRO A 299 33.62 -1.30 11.60
C PRO A 299 33.06 -1.72 10.24
N ILE A 300 33.92 -1.89 9.24
CA ILE A 300 33.53 -2.38 7.92
C ILE A 300 34.40 -3.57 7.51
N LEU A 301 33.81 -4.50 6.77
CA LEU A 301 34.53 -5.65 6.23
C LEU A 301 35.61 -5.17 5.25
N THR A 302 36.82 -5.70 5.41
CA THR A 302 38.00 -5.33 4.59
C THR A 302 38.30 -6.34 3.47
N ASN A 303 37.57 -7.46 3.42
CA ASN A 303 37.84 -8.55 2.47
C ASN A 303 37.35 -8.20 1.04
N SER A 304 38.30 -8.01 0.13
CA SER A 304 38.04 -7.65 -1.28
C SER A 304 37.37 -8.76 -2.09
N ILE A 305 37.63 -10.04 -1.76
CA ILE A 305 37.01 -11.19 -2.44
C ILE A 305 35.51 -11.22 -2.13
N VAL A 306 35.14 -11.03 -0.86
CA VAL A 306 33.73 -10.94 -0.44
C VAL A 306 33.02 -9.80 -1.16
N ALA A 307 33.68 -8.64 -1.28
CA ALA A 307 33.15 -7.49 -2.02
C ALA A 307 32.84 -7.86 -3.49
N PHE A 308 33.80 -8.48 -4.18
CA PHE A 308 33.65 -8.88 -5.58
C PHE A 308 32.53 -9.91 -5.78
N ILE A 309 32.42 -10.90 -4.88
CA ILE A 309 31.33 -11.89 -4.91
C ILE A 309 29.97 -11.20 -4.79
N PHE A 310 29.81 -10.26 -3.86
CA PHE A 310 28.55 -9.55 -3.66
C PHE A 310 28.21 -8.68 -4.88
N ILE A 311 29.18 -7.95 -5.42
CA ILE A 311 29.00 -7.14 -6.62
C ILE A 311 28.55 -8.02 -7.80
N LEU A 312 29.28 -9.10 -8.08
CA LEU A 312 28.98 -9.99 -9.21
C LEU A 312 27.61 -10.67 -9.04
N LEU A 313 27.32 -11.21 -7.86
CA LEU A 313 26.03 -11.84 -7.56
C LEU A 313 24.87 -10.85 -7.71
N GLY A 314 25.03 -9.64 -7.19
CA GLY A 314 24.03 -8.58 -7.31
C GLY A 314 23.73 -8.21 -8.76
N LEU A 315 24.76 -8.03 -9.58
CA LEU A 315 24.63 -7.75 -11.01
C LEU A 315 23.95 -8.89 -11.77
N ILE A 316 24.36 -10.14 -11.52
CA ILE A 316 23.77 -11.34 -12.15
C ILE A 316 22.27 -11.40 -11.84
N LEU A 317 21.89 -11.22 -10.57
CA LEU A 317 20.49 -11.24 -10.15
C LEU A 317 19.67 -10.12 -10.81
N MET A 318 20.20 -8.89 -10.84
CA MET A 318 19.53 -7.76 -11.47
C MET A 318 19.35 -7.99 -12.97
N PHE A 319 20.43 -8.18 -13.73
CA PHE A 319 20.35 -8.25 -15.19
C PHE A 319 19.55 -9.47 -15.67
N SER A 320 19.76 -10.64 -15.07
CA SER A 320 19.05 -11.86 -15.48
C SER A 320 17.54 -11.73 -15.19
N ALA A 321 17.15 -11.14 -14.06
CA ALA A 321 15.74 -10.93 -13.75
C ALA A 321 15.10 -9.83 -14.61
N MET A 322 15.84 -8.76 -14.94
CA MET A 322 15.36 -7.73 -15.86
C MET A 322 15.15 -8.31 -17.27
N LEU A 323 16.04 -9.20 -17.73
CA LEU A 323 15.88 -9.94 -18.99
C LEU A 323 14.67 -10.88 -18.96
N ASP A 324 14.48 -11.62 -17.86
CA ASP A 324 13.30 -12.48 -17.67
C ASP A 324 11.99 -11.67 -17.78
N LEU A 325 11.91 -10.49 -17.14
CA LEU A 325 10.74 -9.61 -17.26
C LEU A 325 10.55 -9.07 -18.67
N TRP A 326 11.64 -8.66 -19.33
CA TRP A 326 11.57 -8.11 -20.67
C TRP A 326 11.09 -9.14 -21.69
N ILE A 327 11.68 -10.34 -21.68
CA ILE A 327 11.41 -11.39 -22.67
C ILE A 327 10.12 -12.15 -22.37
N LYS A 328 9.85 -12.49 -21.11
CA LYS A 328 8.72 -13.36 -20.74
C LYS A 328 7.51 -12.57 -20.23
N GLY A 329 7.74 -11.37 -19.67
CA GLY A 329 6.70 -10.50 -19.11
C GLY A 329 6.12 -9.51 -20.13
N ASP A 330 6.73 -9.40 -21.32
CA ASP A 330 6.43 -8.40 -22.36
C ASP A 330 6.51 -6.95 -21.86
N GLY A 331 7.49 -6.64 -20.99
CA GLY A 331 7.66 -5.29 -20.48
C GLY A 331 8.92 -5.07 -19.66
N LEU A 332 9.30 -3.80 -19.50
CA LEU A 332 10.43 -3.40 -18.68
C LEU A 332 10.08 -3.48 -17.17
N PRO A 333 11.09 -3.62 -16.29
CA PRO A 333 10.93 -3.68 -14.84
C PRO A 333 10.56 -2.30 -14.24
N MET A 334 9.40 -1.77 -14.61
CA MET A 334 8.94 -0.43 -14.20
C MET A 334 7.57 -0.56 -13.55
N ASN A 335 7.44 -0.35 -12.24
CA ASN A 335 6.15 -0.54 -11.57
C ASN A 335 5.08 0.52 -11.94
N ALA A 336 5.50 1.68 -12.46
CA ALA A 336 4.61 2.66 -13.07
C ALA A 336 4.09 2.20 -14.45
N TYR A 337 4.87 1.35 -15.15
CA TYR A 337 4.58 0.80 -16.47
C TYR A 337 4.79 -0.72 -16.45
N PRO A 338 4.02 -1.46 -15.64
CA PRO A 338 4.35 -2.83 -15.30
C PRO A 338 4.26 -3.76 -16.52
N PRO A 339 5.00 -4.88 -16.51
CA PRO A 339 4.87 -5.93 -17.53
C PRO A 339 3.43 -6.45 -17.62
N SER A 340 3.00 -6.80 -18.84
CA SER A 340 1.63 -7.27 -19.08
C SER A 340 1.38 -8.69 -18.60
N LYS A 341 2.43 -9.53 -18.57
CA LYS A 341 2.35 -10.93 -18.15
C LYS A 341 3.11 -11.15 -16.85
N LEU A 342 2.58 -12.04 -16.01
CA LEU A 342 3.28 -12.48 -14.80
C LEU A 342 4.40 -13.46 -15.20
N VAL A 343 5.61 -13.22 -14.70
CA VAL A 343 6.76 -14.11 -14.92
C VAL A 343 6.97 -14.97 -13.67
N THR A 344 6.93 -16.29 -13.84
CA THR A 344 7.06 -17.27 -12.76
C THR A 344 8.22 -18.27 -12.98
N THR A 345 8.96 -18.12 -14.07
CA THR A 345 10.09 -19.00 -14.44
C THR A 345 11.43 -18.28 -14.26
N GLY A 346 12.55 -18.99 -14.42
CA GLY A 346 13.89 -18.40 -14.26
C GLY A 346 14.15 -18.00 -12.81
N LEU A 347 14.70 -16.80 -12.59
CA LEU A 347 14.95 -16.30 -11.23
C LEU A 347 13.65 -16.05 -10.44
N TYR A 348 12.55 -15.77 -11.13
CA TYR A 348 11.22 -15.66 -10.52
C TYR A 348 10.63 -17.02 -10.11
N ASN A 349 11.27 -18.13 -10.46
CA ASN A 349 10.95 -19.41 -9.82
C ASN A 349 11.59 -19.53 -8.43
N ILE A 350 12.61 -18.74 -8.10
CA ILE A 350 13.37 -18.82 -6.84
C ILE A 350 12.96 -17.72 -5.87
N PHE A 351 12.92 -16.48 -6.35
CA PHE A 351 12.65 -15.28 -5.57
C PHE A 351 11.42 -14.53 -6.08
N SER A 352 10.68 -13.88 -5.17
CA SER A 352 9.58 -13.00 -5.59
C SER A 352 10.07 -11.69 -6.22
N HIS A 353 11.18 -11.15 -5.73
CA HIS A 353 11.71 -9.84 -6.12
C HIS A 353 13.25 -9.89 -6.36
N PRO A 354 13.74 -10.70 -7.32
CA PRO A 354 15.18 -10.89 -7.55
C PRO A 354 15.94 -9.60 -7.88
N ILE A 355 15.31 -8.63 -8.58
CA ILE A 355 15.94 -7.34 -8.91
C ILE A 355 16.26 -6.55 -7.63
N TYR A 356 15.34 -6.49 -6.68
CA TYR A 356 15.54 -5.75 -5.43
C TYR A 356 16.54 -6.43 -4.51
N ILE A 357 16.51 -7.77 -4.45
CA ILE A 357 17.52 -8.56 -3.73
C ILE A 357 18.91 -8.31 -4.35
N GLY A 358 19.02 -8.38 -5.67
CA GLY A 358 20.27 -8.10 -6.39
C GLY A 358 20.78 -6.68 -6.16
N SER A 359 19.90 -5.68 -6.18
CA SER A 359 20.22 -4.27 -5.88
C SER A 359 20.76 -4.09 -4.47
N SER A 360 20.15 -4.72 -3.47
CA SER A 360 20.62 -4.67 -2.08
C SER A 360 22.00 -5.31 -1.93
N ILE A 361 22.19 -6.54 -2.46
CA ILE A 361 23.48 -7.25 -2.40
C ILE A 361 24.57 -6.44 -3.11
N PHE A 362 24.26 -5.89 -4.29
CA PHE A 362 25.17 -5.03 -5.04
C PHE A 362 25.57 -3.78 -4.24
N SER A 363 24.62 -3.12 -3.58
CA SER A 363 24.87 -1.95 -2.73
C SER A 363 25.80 -2.28 -1.55
N PHE A 364 25.58 -3.41 -0.87
CA PHE A 364 26.49 -3.89 0.18
C PHE A 364 27.88 -4.20 -0.38
N GLY A 365 27.97 -4.88 -1.52
CA GLY A 365 29.24 -5.20 -2.18
C GLY A 365 30.04 -3.97 -2.57
N LEU A 366 29.41 -2.94 -3.14
CA LEU A 366 30.05 -1.65 -3.43
C LEU A 366 30.53 -0.96 -2.16
N SER A 367 29.75 -1.00 -1.08
CA SER A 367 30.12 -0.38 0.19
C SER A 367 31.37 -1.03 0.78
N ILE A 368 31.46 -2.37 0.74
CA ILE A 368 32.67 -3.11 1.13
C ILE A 368 33.83 -2.76 0.20
N TYR A 369 33.63 -2.77 -1.11
CA TYR A 369 34.70 -2.50 -2.08
C TYR A 369 35.33 -1.11 -1.90
N PHE A 370 34.49 -0.08 -1.72
CA PHE A 370 34.95 1.30 -1.50
C PHE A 370 35.26 1.62 -0.03
N GLN A 371 35.15 0.65 0.87
CA GLN A 371 35.36 0.83 2.31
C GLN A 371 34.49 1.96 2.90
N SER A 372 33.26 2.13 2.39
CA SER A 372 32.32 3.15 2.89
C SER A 372 31.47 2.60 4.03
N LYS A 373 31.78 3.06 5.25
CA LYS A 373 31.03 2.73 6.47
C LYS A 373 29.60 3.21 6.38
N SER A 374 29.37 4.41 5.84
CA SER A 374 28.02 4.92 5.64
C SER A 374 27.26 4.13 4.59
N GLY A 375 27.90 3.75 3.49
CA GLY A 375 27.32 2.89 2.47
C GLY A 375 26.80 1.58 3.05
N PHE A 376 27.60 0.96 3.93
CA PHE A 376 27.30 -0.35 4.51
C PHE A 376 26.25 -0.28 5.63
N TRP A 377 26.39 0.65 6.58
CA TRP A 377 25.54 0.67 7.79
C TRP A 377 24.31 1.58 7.70
N LEU A 378 24.28 2.53 6.77
CA LEU A 378 23.19 3.49 6.63
C LEU A 378 22.47 3.32 5.29
N ILE A 379 23.20 3.45 4.18
CA ILE A 379 22.59 3.58 2.84
C ILE A 379 22.02 2.24 2.36
N SER A 380 22.79 1.16 2.40
CA SER A 380 22.36 -0.17 1.91
C SER A 380 21.17 -0.74 2.72
N PRO A 381 21.13 -0.61 4.06
CA PRO A 381 19.95 -0.98 4.85
C PRO A 381 18.73 -0.12 4.52
N ILE A 382 18.86 1.20 4.39
CA ILE A 382 17.73 2.08 4.04
C ILE A 382 17.22 1.79 2.63
N LEU A 383 18.10 1.52 1.67
CA LEU A 383 17.73 1.10 0.33
C LEU A 383 16.92 -0.20 0.37
N THR A 384 17.39 -1.19 1.15
CA THR A 384 16.70 -2.47 1.32
C THR A 384 15.32 -2.30 1.96
N LEU A 385 15.22 -1.48 3.02
CA LEU A 385 13.94 -1.13 3.65
C LEU A 385 13.02 -0.36 2.69
N SER A 386 13.58 0.47 1.80
CA SER A 386 12.82 1.18 0.77
C SER A 386 12.23 0.23 -0.26
N TRP A 387 12.98 -0.78 -0.69
CA TRP A 387 12.44 -1.84 -1.56
C TRP A 387 11.34 -2.64 -0.88
N LEU A 388 11.52 -3.03 0.38
CA LEU A 388 10.47 -3.69 1.15
C LEU A 388 9.23 -2.80 1.29
N ALA A 389 9.42 -1.50 1.56
CA ALA A 389 8.32 -0.56 1.66
C ALA A 389 7.55 -0.42 0.35
N LEU A 390 8.25 -0.38 -0.79
CA LEU A 390 7.65 -0.35 -2.12
C LEU A 390 6.88 -1.64 -2.44
N VAL A 391 7.43 -2.79 -2.09
CA VAL A 391 6.80 -4.11 -2.31
C VAL A 391 5.53 -4.25 -1.48
N TYR A 392 5.58 -3.99 -0.17
CA TYR A 392 4.44 -4.15 0.72
C TYR A 392 3.44 -2.99 0.67
N GLY A 393 3.90 -1.79 0.31
CA GLY A 393 3.07 -0.59 0.21
C GLY A 393 2.46 -0.35 -1.18
N TYR A 394 2.88 -1.09 -2.21
CA TYR A 394 2.36 -0.89 -3.57
C TYR A 394 2.34 -2.18 -4.41
N GLU A 395 3.50 -2.81 -4.67
CA GLU A 395 3.59 -3.83 -5.74
C GLU A 395 2.81 -5.11 -5.47
N ASN A 396 2.82 -5.60 -4.22
CA ASN A 396 2.08 -6.82 -3.87
C ASN A 396 0.57 -6.66 -4.07
N GLU A 397 0.05 -5.45 -3.85
CA GLU A 397 -1.35 -5.17 -4.12
C GLU A 397 -1.63 -5.06 -5.61
N ASP A 398 -0.80 -4.32 -6.34
CA ASP A 398 -0.92 -4.18 -7.79
C ASP A 398 -0.88 -5.55 -8.48
N LEU A 399 0.02 -6.44 -8.07
CA LEU A 399 0.11 -7.81 -8.58
C LEU A 399 -1.14 -8.62 -8.27
N ARG A 400 -1.67 -8.56 -7.03
CA ARG A 400 -2.91 -9.27 -6.67
C ARG A 400 -4.13 -8.75 -7.43
N LYS A 401 -4.19 -7.45 -7.74
CA LYS A 401 -5.27 -6.86 -8.54
C LYS A 401 -5.18 -7.25 -10.01
N ARG A 402 -3.97 -7.31 -10.58
CA ARG A 402 -3.76 -7.67 -11.99
C ARG A 402 -3.84 -9.17 -12.24
N PHE A 403 -3.50 -10.00 -11.26
CA PHE A 403 -3.44 -11.46 -11.39
C PHE A 403 -4.14 -12.17 -10.21
N PRO A 404 -5.47 -11.98 -10.03
CA PRO A 404 -6.18 -12.48 -8.84
C PRO A 404 -6.23 -14.02 -8.74
N ASP A 405 -6.30 -14.71 -9.89
CA ASP A 405 -6.51 -16.17 -9.94
C ASP A 405 -5.21 -16.98 -9.98
N ILE A 406 -4.06 -16.32 -10.13
CA ILE A 406 -2.77 -17.00 -10.30
C ILE A 406 -2.12 -17.22 -8.93
N LYS A 407 -2.02 -18.48 -8.53
CA LYS A 407 -1.20 -18.90 -7.37
C LYS A 407 0.23 -19.18 -7.82
N TRP A 408 1.14 -18.29 -7.45
CA TRP A 408 2.58 -18.45 -7.68
C TRP A 408 3.33 -18.58 -6.36
N ASN A 409 4.08 -19.68 -6.23
CA ASN A 409 4.87 -20.01 -5.05
C ASN A 409 6.34 -20.19 -5.48
N PRO A 410 7.21 -19.18 -5.29
CA PRO A 410 8.64 -19.32 -5.61
C PRO A 410 9.31 -20.35 -4.69
N LEU A 411 10.53 -20.79 -5.02
CA LEU A 411 11.29 -21.79 -4.24
C LEU A 411 11.38 -21.35 -2.78
N LEU A 412 11.87 -20.12 -2.56
CA LEU A 412 11.94 -19.50 -1.24
C LEU A 412 10.59 -18.89 -0.89
N HIS A 413 9.68 -19.73 -0.41
CA HIS A 413 8.37 -19.30 0.08
C HIS A 413 8.10 -19.93 1.43
N LEU A 414 7.14 -19.34 2.14
CA LEU A 414 6.61 -19.95 3.33
C LEU A 414 5.72 -21.15 2.93
N PRO A 415 6.05 -22.41 3.30
CA PRO A 415 5.30 -23.58 2.87
C PRO A 415 3.82 -23.50 3.27
N GLU A 416 2.94 -24.16 2.52
CA GLU A 416 1.51 -24.18 2.82
C GLU A 416 1.19 -24.85 4.16
N ASN A 417 0.16 -24.38 4.84
CA ASN A 417 -0.26 -24.91 6.15
C ASN A 417 -1.10 -26.20 5.99
N ILE A 418 -0.50 -27.25 5.45
CA ILE A 418 -1.17 -28.52 5.13
C ILE A 418 -0.35 -29.70 5.67
N LYS A 419 -1.04 -30.73 6.18
CA LYS A 419 -0.46 -32.00 6.64
C LYS A 419 -0.08 -32.92 5.46
N MET A 420 0.77 -32.44 4.56
CA MET A 420 1.36 -33.23 3.48
C MET A 420 2.85 -33.42 3.72
N LYS A 421 3.43 -34.49 3.15
CA LYS A 421 4.87 -34.75 3.21
C LYS A 421 5.67 -33.53 2.70
N SER A 422 6.70 -33.15 3.44
CA SER A 422 7.62 -32.09 3.04
C SER A 422 8.37 -32.48 1.76
N GLN A 423 8.60 -31.48 0.91
CA GLN A 423 9.43 -31.59 -0.28
C GLN A 423 10.81 -30.98 0.00
N PHE A 424 11.80 -31.35 -0.83
CA PHE A 424 13.16 -30.83 -0.69
C PHE A 424 13.23 -29.29 -0.71
N LYS A 425 12.37 -28.65 -1.52
CA LYS A 425 12.23 -27.18 -1.55
C LYS A 425 11.79 -26.56 -0.22
N ASP A 426 10.96 -27.26 0.54
CA ASP A 426 10.46 -26.78 1.83
C ASP A 426 11.60 -26.79 2.86
N ILE A 427 12.44 -27.83 2.80
CA ILE A 427 13.66 -27.95 3.62
C ILE A 427 14.65 -26.84 3.29
N ILE A 428 14.95 -26.63 1.99
CA ILE A 428 15.81 -25.53 1.54
C ILE A 428 15.28 -24.19 2.04
N SER A 429 13.97 -23.97 1.95
CA SER A 429 13.34 -22.73 2.43
C SER A 429 13.60 -22.51 3.92
N ALA A 430 13.62 -23.55 4.75
CA ALA A 430 13.93 -23.42 6.16
C ALA A 430 15.38 -22.96 6.41
N TYR A 431 16.35 -23.50 5.67
CA TYR A 431 17.74 -23.03 5.77
C TYR A 431 17.89 -21.59 5.28
N CYS A 432 17.34 -21.28 4.11
CA CYS A 432 17.51 -19.98 3.46
C CYS A 432 16.72 -18.84 4.12
N LEU A 433 15.55 -19.12 4.73
CA LEU A 433 14.73 -18.10 5.38
C LEU A 433 15.05 -17.94 6.87
N VAL A 434 15.67 -18.93 7.52
CA VAL A 434 15.89 -18.93 8.97
C VAL A 434 17.37 -19.05 9.31
N LEU A 435 17.99 -20.21 9.07
CA LEU A 435 19.30 -20.51 9.65
C LEU A 435 20.42 -19.66 9.04
N ILE A 436 20.41 -19.45 7.72
CA ILE A 436 21.41 -18.59 7.05
C ILE A 436 21.24 -17.12 7.46
N PRO A 437 20.04 -16.51 7.38
CA PRO A 437 19.84 -15.14 7.87
C PRO A 437 20.19 -14.97 9.36
N TRP A 438 19.83 -15.93 10.21
CA TRP A 438 20.21 -15.91 11.62
C TRP A 438 21.72 -15.83 11.79
N LEU A 439 22.47 -16.73 11.14
CA LEU A 439 23.93 -16.77 11.24
C LEU A 439 24.55 -15.45 10.77
N ILE A 440 24.07 -14.90 9.65
CA ILE A 440 24.55 -13.62 9.12
C ILE A 440 24.31 -12.49 10.13
N PHE A 441 23.07 -12.35 10.63
CA PHE A 441 22.76 -11.28 11.57
C PHE A 441 23.48 -11.44 12.90
N TYR A 442 23.60 -12.67 13.40
CA TYR A 442 24.33 -12.96 14.63
C TYR A 442 25.81 -12.58 14.50
N GLN A 443 26.46 -13.01 13.42
CA GLN A 443 27.85 -12.65 13.14
C GLN A 443 28.03 -11.14 12.89
N MET A 444 27.02 -10.45 12.36
CA MET A 444 27.04 -8.98 12.27
C MET A 444 27.03 -8.32 13.66
N ILE A 445 26.27 -8.84 14.63
CA ILE A 445 26.27 -8.32 16.02
C ILE A 445 27.64 -8.52 16.68
N ILE A 446 28.25 -9.68 16.48
CA ILE A 446 29.60 -9.96 16.98
C ILE A 446 30.60 -9.01 16.32
N PHE A 447 30.51 -8.82 15.00
CA PHE A 447 31.38 -7.95 14.23
C PHE A 447 31.29 -6.47 14.63
N ILE A 448 30.12 -5.98 15.04
CA ILE A 448 29.96 -4.62 15.58
C ILE A 448 30.82 -4.41 16.84
N GLY A 449 31.01 -5.46 17.64
CA GLY A 449 31.78 -5.42 18.87
C GLY A 449 31.04 -4.83 20.07
N THR A 450 31.71 -4.79 21.23
CA THR A 450 31.13 -4.33 22.50
C THR A 450 30.90 -2.82 22.52
N PRO A 451 29.69 -2.36 22.89
CA PRO A 451 29.43 -0.93 23.05
C PRO A 451 30.16 -0.39 24.29
N LEU A 452 30.67 0.84 24.22
CA LEU A 452 31.37 1.49 25.35
C LEU A 452 30.54 1.54 26.64
N ASN A 453 29.22 1.73 26.51
CA ASN A 453 28.28 1.80 27.63
C ASN A 453 27.58 0.44 27.87
N SER A 454 28.32 -0.67 27.78
CA SER A 454 27.76 -2.01 27.99
C SER A 454 27.41 -2.27 29.45
N ILE A 455 26.33 -3.01 29.67
CA ILE A 455 25.87 -3.46 31.00
C ILE A 455 26.01 -4.97 31.04
N SER A 456 26.80 -5.47 32.00
CA SER A 456 26.96 -6.91 32.21
C SER A 456 25.66 -7.54 32.71
N THR A 457 25.29 -8.69 32.16
CA THR A 457 24.13 -9.48 32.62
C THR A 457 24.45 -10.47 33.73
N TYR A 458 25.73 -10.66 34.07
CA TYR A 458 26.13 -11.53 35.17
C TYR A 458 25.66 -11.00 36.53
N LEU A 459 25.08 -11.89 37.33
CA LEU A 459 24.84 -11.64 38.74
C LEU A 459 26.15 -11.78 39.53
N ILE A 460 26.24 -11.08 40.66
CA ILE A 460 27.46 -10.98 41.47
C ILE A 460 28.01 -12.37 41.87
N PHE A 461 27.14 -13.32 42.20
CA PHE A 461 27.56 -14.67 42.60
C PHE A 461 27.99 -15.55 41.42
N GLU A 462 27.53 -15.26 40.20
CA GLU A 462 27.87 -16.06 39.01
C GLU A 462 29.35 -15.94 38.66
N ILE A 463 29.99 -14.83 39.01
CA ILE A 463 31.43 -14.62 38.77
C ILE A 463 32.28 -15.72 39.45
N ASN A 464 31.80 -16.26 40.57
CA ASN A 464 32.53 -17.24 41.38
C ASN A 464 32.24 -18.71 41.02
N ILE A 465 31.32 -19.00 40.09
CA ILE A 465 31.03 -20.37 39.70
C ILE A 465 32.23 -20.92 38.89
N PRO A 466 32.85 -22.06 39.23
CA PRO A 466 33.96 -22.59 38.43
C PRO A 466 33.49 -22.99 37.03
N ILE A 467 34.35 -22.84 36.03
CA ILE A 467 34.09 -23.32 34.68
C ILE A 467 34.24 -24.84 34.64
N ILE A 468 33.23 -25.53 34.09
CA ILE A 468 33.17 -26.98 34.03
C ILE A 468 33.42 -27.43 32.59
N GLU A 469 34.69 -27.63 32.24
CA GLU A 469 35.14 -27.86 30.86
C GLU A 469 34.42 -29.02 30.14
N TRP A 470 34.10 -30.12 30.83
CA TRP A 470 33.47 -31.27 30.18
C TRP A 470 32.04 -30.98 29.68
N THR A 471 31.38 -29.96 30.23
CA THR A 471 30.02 -29.56 29.80
C THR A 471 29.99 -28.91 28.42
N GLU A 472 31.16 -28.56 27.88
CA GLU A 472 31.36 -28.12 26.50
C GLU A 472 30.75 -29.09 25.48
N ILE A 473 30.75 -30.39 25.77
CA ILE A 473 30.14 -31.39 24.88
C ILE A 473 28.66 -31.11 24.63
N PHE A 474 27.94 -30.60 25.63
CA PHE A 474 26.54 -30.22 25.49
C PHE A 474 26.40 -28.84 24.86
N TYR A 475 27.34 -27.93 25.08
CA TYR A 475 27.33 -26.63 24.44
C TYR A 475 27.46 -26.79 22.91
N LEU A 476 28.48 -27.55 22.46
CA LEU A 476 28.68 -27.89 21.05
C LEU A 476 27.53 -28.71 20.44
N LEU A 477 26.81 -29.48 21.24
CA LEU A 477 25.65 -30.25 20.77
C LEU A 477 24.56 -29.33 20.20
N ALA A 478 24.48 -28.07 20.62
CA ALA A 478 23.50 -27.10 20.14
C ALA A 478 23.52 -26.97 18.60
N TYR A 479 24.71 -26.92 17.98
CA TYR A 479 24.85 -26.73 16.53
C TYR A 479 24.23 -27.86 15.70
N PRO A 480 24.67 -29.14 15.80
CA PRO A 480 24.05 -30.22 15.04
C PRO A 480 22.58 -30.42 15.46
N TYR A 481 22.23 -30.17 16.72
CA TYR A 481 20.85 -30.30 17.19
C TYR A 481 19.90 -29.38 16.43
N VAL A 482 20.33 -28.15 16.12
CA VAL A 482 19.54 -27.16 15.39
C VAL A 482 19.66 -27.33 13.88
N VAL A 483 20.88 -27.53 13.36
CA VAL A 483 21.15 -27.64 11.92
C VAL A 483 20.47 -28.87 11.30
N LEU A 484 20.33 -29.98 12.02
CA LEU A 484 19.68 -31.19 11.51
C LEU A 484 18.14 -31.13 11.55
N LEU A 485 17.56 -30.20 12.30
CA LEU A 485 16.11 -30.16 12.52
C LEU A 485 15.30 -30.08 11.20
N PRO A 486 15.60 -29.19 10.23
CA PRO A 486 14.81 -29.10 9.00
C PRO A 486 14.77 -30.40 8.19
N LEU A 487 15.82 -31.23 8.25
CA LEU A 487 15.89 -32.52 7.57
C LEU A 487 14.96 -33.57 8.20
N ILE A 488 14.61 -33.36 9.46
CA ILE A 488 13.85 -34.32 10.26
C ILE A 488 12.36 -34.04 10.14
N LEU A 489 11.95 -32.78 9.92
CA LEU A 489 10.56 -32.37 9.75
C LEU A 489 9.90 -33.05 8.53
N GLN A 490 8.83 -33.80 8.77
CA GLN A 490 8.22 -34.68 7.77
C GLN A 490 7.10 -34.02 6.97
N THR A 491 6.53 -32.92 7.46
CA THR A 491 5.36 -32.29 6.85
C THR A 491 5.56 -30.81 6.53
N LYS A 492 4.84 -30.31 5.52
CA LYS A 492 4.83 -28.88 5.15
C LYS A 492 4.38 -27.99 6.30
N GLN A 493 3.34 -28.41 7.03
CA GLN A 493 2.87 -27.72 8.23
C GLN A 493 3.95 -27.58 9.31
N GLN A 494 4.73 -28.65 9.55
CA GLN A 494 5.85 -28.62 10.51
C GLN A 494 6.93 -27.62 10.08
N ILE A 495 7.40 -27.72 8.84
CA ILE A 495 8.42 -26.81 8.30
C ILE A 495 7.92 -25.37 8.32
N ARG A 496 6.67 -25.13 7.90
CA ARG A 496 6.03 -23.80 8.00
C ARG A 496 6.05 -23.27 9.42
N SER A 497 5.64 -24.09 10.39
CA SER A 497 5.61 -23.71 11.80
C SER A 497 7.02 -23.36 12.30
N PHE A 498 8.02 -24.17 11.96
CA PHE A 498 9.42 -23.92 12.28
C PHE A 498 9.93 -22.62 11.65
N ILE A 499 9.64 -22.38 10.36
CA ILE A 499 10.04 -21.14 9.68
C ILE A 499 9.44 -19.92 10.40
N LEU A 500 8.15 -19.95 10.74
CA LEU A 500 7.50 -18.86 11.47
C LEU A 500 8.10 -18.66 12.86
N ALA A 501 8.36 -19.73 13.60
CA ALA A 501 8.98 -19.66 14.93
C ALA A 501 10.41 -19.11 14.84
N GLY A 502 11.20 -19.58 13.87
CA GLY A 502 12.56 -19.13 13.64
C GLY A 502 12.64 -17.67 13.21
N LEU A 503 11.77 -17.23 12.30
CA LEU A 503 11.69 -15.81 11.91
C LEU A 503 11.36 -14.90 13.11
N ILE A 504 10.45 -15.31 14.01
CA ILE A 504 10.14 -14.58 15.24
C ILE A 504 11.34 -14.59 16.19
N ASN A 505 11.99 -15.75 16.35
CA ASN A 505 13.19 -15.91 17.19
C ASN A 505 14.29 -14.94 16.77
N ILE A 506 14.61 -14.91 15.47
CA ILE A 506 15.62 -14.01 14.89
C ILE A 506 15.19 -12.55 15.03
N SER A 507 13.96 -12.23 14.63
CA SER A 507 13.48 -10.84 14.60
C SER A 507 13.46 -10.21 15.98
N ILE A 508 12.99 -10.93 17.01
CA ILE A 508 12.98 -10.42 18.38
C ILE A 508 14.39 -10.49 19.00
N GLY A 509 15.10 -11.61 18.85
CA GLY A 509 16.41 -11.80 19.47
C GLY A 509 17.46 -10.80 18.97
N ILE A 510 17.63 -10.66 17.65
CA ILE A 510 18.58 -9.70 17.07
C ILE A 510 18.20 -8.26 17.41
N TYR A 511 16.89 -7.94 17.37
CA TYR A 511 16.43 -6.61 17.72
C TYR A 511 16.73 -6.24 19.18
N LEU A 512 16.57 -7.19 20.11
CA LEU A 512 16.95 -7.00 21.51
C LEU A 512 18.47 -6.82 21.67
N GLN A 513 19.28 -7.60 20.96
CA GLN A 513 20.75 -7.47 20.97
C GLN A 513 21.23 -6.09 20.45
N ILE A 514 20.55 -5.52 19.45
CA ILE A 514 20.87 -4.19 18.93
C ILE A 514 20.53 -3.09 19.95
N ILE A 515 19.36 -3.20 20.59
CA ILE A 515 18.77 -2.11 21.37
C ILE A 515 19.21 -2.10 22.82
N LEU A 516 19.39 -3.27 23.42
CA LEU A 516 19.81 -3.37 24.80
C LEU A 516 21.34 -3.43 24.83
N PRO A 517 22.02 -2.60 25.62
CA PRO A 517 23.47 -2.61 25.73
C PRO A 517 23.98 -3.78 26.60
N PHE A 518 23.30 -4.93 26.56
CA PHE A 518 23.56 -6.06 27.45
C PHE A 518 24.65 -6.95 26.88
N VAL A 519 25.61 -7.33 27.71
CA VAL A 519 26.73 -8.20 27.33
C VAL A 519 26.97 -9.24 28.41
N ALA A 520 27.46 -10.41 28.00
CA ALA A 520 28.03 -11.41 28.90
C ALA A 520 29.46 -11.66 28.46
N VAL A 521 30.42 -11.08 29.18
CA VAL A 521 31.84 -11.32 28.92
C VAL A 521 32.20 -12.73 29.40
N PRO A 522 32.65 -13.64 28.51
CA PRO A 522 32.96 -15.01 28.91
C PRO A 522 33.93 -15.05 30.10
N ARG A 523 33.60 -15.84 31.12
CA ARG A 523 34.36 -15.87 32.37
C ARG A 523 35.75 -16.50 32.15
N GLU A 524 36.78 -15.91 32.71
CA GLU A 524 38.16 -16.36 32.52
C GLU A 524 38.42 -17.72 33.19
N PHE A 525 39.23 -18.57 32.55
CA PHE A 525 39.74 -19.82 33.11
C PHE A 525 41.03 -20.26 32.40
N ILE A 526 41.75 -21.21 32.99
CA ILE A 526 42.90 -21.87 32.38
C ILE A 526 42.45 -23.26 31.92
N PRO A 527 42.60 -23.61 30.62
CA PRO A 527 42.14 -24.88 30.10
C PRO A 527 43.01 -26.03 30.61
N THR A 528 42.39 -27.05 31.19
CA THR A 528 43.07 -28.26 31.70
C THR A 528 42.81 -29.50 30.86
N THR A 529 41.80 -29.45 29.98
CA THR A 529 41.38 -30.54 29.09
C THR A 529 41.30 -30.11 27.63
N ILE A 530 41.18 -31.09 26.73
CA ILE A 530 40.94 -30.84 25.29
C ILE A 530 39.63 -30.06 25.09
N LEU A 531 38.59 -30.37 25.87
CA LEU A 531 37.31 -29.65 25.80
C LEU A 531 37.46 -28.19 26.26
N GLY A 532 38.32 -27.92 27.27
CA GLY A 532 38.66 -26.55 27.65
C GLY A 532 39.37 -25.78 26.53
N GLN A 533 40.24 -26.44 25.76
CA GLN A 533 40.88 -25.81 24.59
C GLN A 533 39.87 -25.51 23.47
N ILE A 534 38.90 -26.40 23.25
CA ILE A 534 37.84 -26.19 22.26
C ILE A 534 36.95 -25.01 22.69
N LEU A 535 36.55 -24.96 23.97
CA LEU A 535 35.76 -23.85 24.53
C LEU A 535 36.48 -22.49 24.36
N LEU A 536 37.81 -22.43 24.54
CA LEU A 536 38.55 -21.20 24.27
C LEU A 536 38.50 -20.80 22.79
N HIS A 537 38.63 -21.76 21.87
CA HIS A 537 38.53 -21.46 20.44
C HIS A 537 37.13 -21.00 20.04
N GLU A 538 36.08 -21.57 20.63
CA GLU A 538 34.71 -21.15 20.40
C GLU A 538 34.46 -19.72 20.87
N ARG A 539 35.02 -19.34 22.03
CA ARG A 539 34.91 -17.97 22.57
C ARG A 539 35.48 -16.90 21.63
N ASP A 540 36.51 -17.24 20.87
CA ASP A 540 37.07 -16.34 19.85
C ASP A 540 36.07 -16.03 18.73
N LEU A 541 35.08 -16.90 18.52
CA LEU A 541 34.09 -16.80 17.45
C LEU A 541 32.71 -16.28 17.91
N ASP A 542 32.35 -16.45 19.19
CA ASP A 542 30.98 -16.20 19.68
C ASP A 542 30.77 -14.79 20.28
N GLY A 543 31.81 -14.16 20.81
CA GLY A 543 31.80 -12.76 21.27
C GLY A 543 30.79 -12.42 22.41
N PRO A 544 31.07 -11.38 23.22
CA PRO A 544 30.24 -11.07 24.40
C PRO A 544 28.90 -10.36 24.08
N THR A 545 28.73 -9.82 22.87
CA THR A 545 27.54 -9.05 22.46
C THR A 545 26.38 -9.92 21.95
N GLY A 546 26.64 -11.18 21.59
CA GLY A 546 25.64 -12.15 21.17
C GLY A 546 24.83 -12.77 22.32
N ALA A 547 25.09 -12.34 23.57
CA ALA A 547 24.65 -13.07 24.75
C ALA A 547 23.15 -12.93 25.10
N PHE A 548 22.58 -11.73 25.05
CA PHE A 548 21.21 -11.47 25.53
C PHE A 548 20.22 -11.20 24.37
N PRO A 549 19.15 -11.99 24.21
CA PRO A 549 18.86 -13.27 24.87
C PRO A 549 19.74 -14.41 24.31
N SER A 550 19.93 -15.49 25.08
CA SER A 550 20.75 -16.62 24.62
C SER A 550 20.07 -17.37 23.47
N PHE A 551 20.65 -17.28 22.26
CA PHE A 551 20.20 -18.04 21.10
C PHE A 551 20.47 -19.54 21.25
N HIS A 552 21.55 -19.95 21.93
CA HIS A 552 21.82 -21.35 22.26
C HIS A 552 20.61 -21.99 22.95
N VAL A 553 20.07 -21.30 23.96
CA VAL A 553 18.90 -21.77 24.71
C VAL A 553 17.63 -21.73 23.86
N SER A 554 17.35 -20.62 23.19
CA SER A 554 16.10 -20.48 22.43
C SER A 554 16.03 -21.49 21.28
N TRP A 555 17.13 -21.69 20.55
CA TRP A 555 17.23 -22.68 19.49
C TRP A 555 17.19 -24.11 20.01
N ALA A 556 17.86 -24.42 21.13
CA ALA A 556 17.82 -25.75 21.71
C ALA A 556 16.38 -26.15 22.08
N PHE A 557 15.64 -25.29 22.79
CA PHE A 557 14.25 -25.59 23.14
C PHE A 557 13.30 -25.60 21.93
N LEU A 558 13.50 -24.73 20.94
CA LEU A 558 12.75 -24.80 19.68
C LEU A 558 12.98 -26.14 18.98
N SER A 559 14.24 -26.57 18.88
CA SER A 559 14.60 -27.87 18.33
C SER A 559 13.93 -29.00 19.10
N GLY A 560 14.07 -29.04 20.43
CA GLY A 560 13.45 -30.09 21.25
C GLY A 560 11.93 -30.15 21.11
N TYR A 561 11.27 -28.99 21.01
CA TYR A 561 9.85 -28.90 20.73
C TYR A 561 9.48 -29.55 19.39
N TYR A 562 10.18 -29.22 18.31
CA TYR A 562 9.87 -29.76 16.99
C TYR A 562 10.31 -31.22 16.80
N TYR A 563 11.41 -31.66 17.40
CA TYR A 563 11.79 -33.08 17.47
C TYR A 563 10.68 -33.92 18.12
N SER A 564 10.06 -33.39 19.19
CA SER A 564 8.99 -34.08 19.90
C SER A 564 7.73 -34.31 19.07
N TRP A 565 7.50 -33.53 18.01
CA TRP A 565 6.38 -33.74 17.09
C TRP A 565 6.54 -35.01 16.25
N ASN A 566 7.78 -35.35 15.88
CA ASN A 566 8.08 -36.52 15.06
C ASN A 566 8.36 -37.77 15.90
N PHE A 567 8.90 -37.56 17.10
CA PHE A 567 9.31 -38.64 18.01
C PHE A 567 8.65 -38.46 19.39
N PRO A 568 7.31 -38.56 19.50
CA PRO A 568 6.58 -38.25 20.74
C PRO A 568 6.97 -39.15 21.91
N LYS A 569 7.38 -40.40 21.65
CA LYS A 569 7.86 -41.35 22.68
C LYS A 569 9.20 -40.91 23.31
N LEU A 570 10.03 -40.17 22.55
CA LEU A 570 11.34 -39.70 22.98
C LEU A 570 11.31 -38.22 23.41
N LYS A 571 10.12 -37.61 23.54
CA LYS A 571 9.97 -36.17 23.87
C LYS A 571 10.81 -35.74 25.07
N PHE A 572 10.87 -36.58 26.10
CA PHE A 572 11.58 -36.27 27.35
C PHE A 572 13.08 -36.18 27.12
N ILE A 573 13.64 -37.01 26.25
CA ILE A 573 15.07 -36.97 25.89
C ILE A 573 15.41 -35.63 25.23
N PHE A 574 14.60 -35.19 24.26
CA PHE A 574 14.83 -33.91 23.57
C PHE A 574 14.75 -32.70 24.48
N TYR A 575 13.83 -32.69 25.45
CA TYR A 575 13.78 -31.63 26.46
C TYR A 575 14.94 -31.72 27.45
N ILE A 576 15.37 -32.92 27.88
CA ILE A 576 16.58 -33.08 28.69
C ILE A 576 17.79 -32.52 27.96
N LEU A 577 17.98 -32.87 26.68
CA LEU A 577 19.10 -32.34 25.89
C LEU A 577 19.06 -30.81 25.82
N SER A 578 17.87 -30.23 25.65
CA SER A 578 17.70 -28.76 25.65
C SER A 578 18.06 -28.13 26.99
N ILE A 579 17.72 -28.79 28.11
CA ILE A 579 18.09 -28.37 29.47
C ILE A 579 19.60 -28.50 29.68
N LEU A 580 20.22 -29.60 29.24
CA LEU A 580 21.67 -29.81 29.35
C LEU A 580 22.44 -28.76 28.54
N ILE A 581 22.00 -28.44 27.32
CA ILE A 581 22.55 -27.32 26.53
C ILE A 581 22.42 -26.01 27.32
N SER A 582 21.26 -25.75 27.92
CA SER A 582 21.03 -24.50 28.67
C SER A 582 21.88 -24.38 29.94
N LEU A 583 22.06 -25.49 30.67
CA LEU A 583 22.95 -25.54 31.82
C LEU A 583 24.41 -25.39 31.39
N SER A 584 24.79 -25.99 30.26
CA SER A 584 26.14 -25.86 29.71
C SER A 584 26.50 -24.42 29.39
N CYS A 585 25.55 -23.57 28.98
CA CYS A 585 25.77 -22.15 28.75
C CYS A 585 26.28 -21.40 30.01
N ILE A 586 25.83 -21.81 31.19
CA ILE A 586 26.22 -21.23 32.48
C ILE A 586 27.56 -21.85 32.93
N THR A 587 27.67 -23.18 32.86
CA THR A 587 28.84 -23.91 33.38
C THR A 587 30.09 -23.75 32.53
N THR A 588 29.96 -23.53 31.23
CA THR A 588 31.07 -23.09 30.34
C THR A 588 31.42 -21.62 30.56
N GLY A 589 30.57 -20.85 31.25
CA GLY A 589 30.77 -19.44 31.52
C GLY A 589 30.60 -18.53 30.31
N MET A 590 29.80 -18.95 29.32
CA MET A 590 29.49 -18.18 28.10
C MET A 590 28.31 -17.22 28.26
N HIS A 591 27.32 -17.60 29.07
CA HIS A 591 26.11 -16.81 29.31
C HIS A 591 25.86 -16.63 30.81
N SER A 592 25.18 -15.55 31.16
CA SER A 592 24.59 -15.38 32.49
C SER A 592 23.25 -16.15 32.62
N ILE A 593 22.80 -16.34 33.86
CA ILE A 593 21.46 -16.88 34.17
C ILE A 593 20.36 -16.01 33.54
N ILE A 594 20.54 -14.68 33.54
CA ILE A 594 19.57 -13.74 32.95
C ILE A 594 19.42 -13.99 31.44
N ASP A 595 20.53 -14.20 30.73
CA ASP A 595 20.54 -14.48 29.29
C ASP A 595 19.83 -15.81 28.97
N VAL A 596 20.06 -16.84 29.79
CA VAL A 596 19.45 -18.16 29.66
C VAL A 596 17.93 -18.09 29.88
N ILE A 597 17.49 -17.38 30.93
CA ILE A 597 16.07 -17.16 31.19
C ILE A 597 15.44 -16.39 30.03
N ALA A 598 16.09 -15.35 29.53
CA ALA A 598 15.61 -14.57 28.40
C ALA A 598 15.51 -15.41 27.11
N GLY A 599 16.48 -16.28 26.85
CA GLY A 599 16.45 -17.25 25.75
C GLY A 599 15.28 -18.22 25.85
N PHE A 600 14.99 -18.72 27.06
CA PHE A 600 13.84 -19.58 27.29
C PHE A 600 12.50 -18.84 27.13
N LEU A 601 12.39 -17.60 27.61
CA LEU A 601 11.21 -16.77 27.40
C LEU A 601 10.98 -16.48 25.91
N LEU A 602 12.04 -16.24 25.15
CA LEU A 602 11.98 -16.06 23.70
C LEU A 602 11.44 -17.33 23.01
N PHE A 603 11.90 -18.51 23.42
CA PHE A 603 11.33 -19.79 22.97
C PHE A 603 9.81 -19.86 23.23
N ILE A 604 9.35 -19.52 24.44
CA ILE A 604 7.92 -19.53 24.80
C ILE A 604 7.13 -18.61 23.86
N ILE A 605 7.62 -17.39 23.60
CA ILE A 605 6.99 -16.45 22.67
C ILE A 605 6.83 -17.08 21.28
N CYS A 606 7.88 -17.74 20.77
CA CYS A 606 7.89 -18.34 19.44
C CYS A 606 6.85 -19.46 19.29
N ILE A 607 6.70 -20.34 20.30
CA ILE A 607 5.72 -21.43 20.26
C ILE A 607 4.30 -20.98 20.61
N LYS A 608 4.13 -19.91 21.40
CA LYS A 608 2.83 -19.34 21.78
C LYS A 608 2.36 -18.21 20.85
N ARG A 609 3.07 -17.93 19.76
CA ARG A 609 2.80 -16.83 18.80
C ARG A 609 1.34 -16.72 18.36
N GLU A 610 0.65 -17.84 18.10
CA GLU A 610 -0.74 -17.82 17.62
C GLU A 610 -1.70 -17.41 18.75
N ILE A 611 -1.45 -17.89 19.97
CA ILE A 611 -2.22 -17.51 21.16
C ILE A 611 -2.00 -16.03 21.48
N LEU A 612 -0.74 -15.57 21.43
CA LEU A 612 -0.38 -14.17 21.60
C LEU A 612 -1.06 -13.28 20.56
N TRP A 613 -1.05 -13.69 19.28
CA TRP A 613 -1.74 -12.99 18.21
C TRP A 613 -3.24 -12.90 18.46
N ILE A 614 -3.89 -14.01 18.83
CA ILE A 614 -5.32 -14.03 19.15
C ILE A 614 -5.63 -13.10 20.33
N TYR A 615 -4.81 -13.11 21.38
CA TYR A 615 -4.96 -12.23 22.54
C TYR A 615 -4.86 -10.75 22.14
N ILE A 616 -3.82 -10.39 21.37
CA ILE A 616 -3.63 -9.02 20.86
C ILE A 616 -4.81 -8.60 19.98
N ARG A 617 -5.21 -9.45 19.03
CA ARG A 617 -6.35 -9.21 18.13
C ARG A 617 -7.65 -9.00 18.92
N ASN A 618 -7.94 -9.87 19.89
CA ASN A 618 -9.11 -9.77 20.76
C ASN A 618 -9.07 -8.52 21.63
N TYR A 619 -7.90 -8.13 22.15
CA TYR A 619 -7.73 -6.88 22.89
C TYR A 619 -8.09 -5.67 22.01
N PHE A 620 -7.58 -5.59 20.78
CA PHE A 620 -7.92 -4.52 19.85
C PHE A 620 -9.40 -4.54 19.45
N GLU A 621 -10.01 -5.71 19.27
CA GLU A 621 -11.44 -5.86 18.99
C GLU A 621 -12.29 -5.35 20.16
N ASN A 622 -11.94 -5.72 21.39
CA ASN A 622 -12.60 -5.24 22.60
C ASN A 622 -12.42 -3.73 22.75
N LEU A 623 -11.22 -3.21 22.53
CA LEU A 623 -10.91 -1.78 22.59
C LEU A 623 -11.72 -1.01 21.54
N ALA A 624 -11.81 -1.49 20.30
CA ALA A 624 -12.57 -0.83 19.24
C ALA A 624 -14.07 -0.76 19.53
N ASN A 625 -14.59 -1.68 20.34
CA ASN A 625 -15.99 -1.71 20.75
C ASN A 625 -16.24 -1.09 22.15
N SER A 626 -15.18 -0.62 22.82
CA SER A 626 -15.25 -0.09 24.19
C SER A 626 -15.77 1.36 24.30
N TRP A 627 -16.26 1.97 23.22
CA TRP A 627 -16.72 3.36 23.22
C TRP A 627 -17.80 3.56 24.29
N THR A 628 -17.51 4.44 25.25
CA THR A 628 -18.39 4.85 26.36
C THR A 628 -18.19 6.34 26.64
N TYR A 629 -19.12 6.95 27.37
CA TYR A 629 -19.03 8.36 27.71
C TYR A 629 -19.58 8.67 29.10
N TYR A 630 -19.06 9.75 29.68
CA TYR A 630 -19.62 10.42 30.85
C TYR A 630 -20.21 11.75 30.42
N ARG A 631 -21.36 12.11 30.99
CA ARG A 631 -22.06 13.36 30.66
C ARG A 631 -22.11 14.27 31.88
N ILE A 632 -21.66 15.51 31.70
CA ILE A 632 -21.71 16.57 32.71
C ILE A 632 -22.45 17.75 32.07
N GLY A 633 -23.74 17.89 32.36
CA GLY A 633 -24.61 18.88 31.72
C GLY A 633 -24.67 18.72 30.19
N LYS A 634 -24.28 19.77 29.45
CA LYS A 634 -24.23 19.79 27.98
C LYS A 634 -22.97 19.13 27.39
N LEU A 635 -22.00 18.81 28.25
CA LEU A 635 -20.70 18.30 27.86
C LEU A 635 -20.68 16.78 27.94
N ARG A 636 -20.10 16.14 26.94
CA ARG A 636 -19.87 14.70 26.89
C ARG A 636 -18.37 14.41 26.80
N ILE A 637 -17.87 13.68 27.79
CA ILE A 637 -16.49 13.19 27.84
C ILE A 637 -16.49 11.75 27.33
N ILE A 638 -15.85 11.51 26.20
CA ILE A 638 -15.74 10.17 25.62
C ILE A 638 -14.52 9.50 26.24
N ASN A 639 -14.59 8.20 26.54
CA ASN A 639 -13.50 7.46 27.20
C ASN A 639 -12.16 7.56 26.47
N HIS A 640 -12.15 7.70 25.14
CA HIS A 640 -10.91 7.87 24.37
C HIS A 640 -10.17 9.19 24.65
N SER A 641 -10.80 10.17 25.33
CA SER A 641 -10.15 11.40 25.81
C SER A 641 -8.96 11.10 26.74
N PHE A 642 -9.04 10.03 27.53
CA PHE A 642 -7.99 9.60 28.44
C PHE A 642 -6.68 9.29 27.70
N TYR A 643 -6.74 8.64 26.54
CA TYR A 643 -5.55 8.31 25.75
C TYR A 643 -4.92 9.55 25.11
N ALA A 644 -5.71 10.56 24.73
CA ALA A 644 -5.19 11.85 24.27
C ALA A 644 -4.47 12.60 25.41
N PHE A 645 -5.08 12.60 26.61
CA PHE A 645 -4.48 13.13 27.83
C PHE A 645 -3.14 12.45 28.12
N LEU A 646 -3.13 11.12 28.23
CA LEU A 646 -1.95 10.33 28.59
C LEU A 646 -0.82 10.49 27.56
N SER A 647 -1.15 10.46 26.27
CA SER A 647 -0.19 10.67 25.18
C SER A 647 0.49 12.04 25.29
N SER A 648 -0.28 13.10 25.49
CA SER A 648 0.25 14.47 25.49
C SER A 648 0.97 14.80 26.79
N SER A 649 0.47 14.36 27.95
CA SER A 649 1.14 14.58 29.24
C SER A 649 2.46 13.85 29.32
N THR A 650 2.51 12.58 28.90
CA THR A 650 3.75 11.80 28.84
C THR A 650 4.74 12.43 27.85
N GLY A 651 4.25 12.87 26.69
CA GLY A 651 5.06 13.55 25.68
C GLY A 651 5.70 14.83 26.19
N VAL A 652 4.90 15.75 26.73
CA VAL A 652 5.40 17.03 27.26
C VAL A 652 6.37 16.80 28.42
N PHE A 653 6.10 15.82 29.30
CA PHE A 653 7.01 15.52 30.40
C PHE A 653 8.39 15.06 29.89
N ILE A 654 8.43 14.14 28.94
CA ILE A 654 9.69 13.65 28.34
C ILE A 654 10.40 14.79 27.60
N LEU A 655 9.67 15.59 26.82
CA LEU A 655 10.23 16.72 26.07
C LEU A 655 10.84 17.77 27.00
N CYS A 656 10.14 18.15 28.07
CA CYS A 656 10.67 19.05 29.10
C CYS A 656 11.89 18.44 29.79
N SER A 657 11.89 17.13 30.02
CA SER A 657 13.01 16.42 30.66
C SER A 657 14.25 16.34 29.78
N LEU A 658 14.09 16.32 28.44
CA LEU A 658 15.19 16.28 27.48
C LEU A 658 15.75 17.67 27.15
N VAL A 659 14.87 18.67 26.96
CA VAL A 659 15.26 20.04 26.56
C VAL A 659 15.59 20.91 27.77
N GLY A 660 14.97 20.66 28.92
CA GLY A 660 15.17 21.43 30.14
C GLY A 660 14.48 22.80 30.18
N HIS A 661 13.59 23.11 29.23
CA HIS A 661 12.92 24.40 29.13
C HIS A 661 11.41 24.28 28.81
N THR A 662 10.57 24.43 29.83
CA THR A 662 9.12 24.21 29.75
C THR A 662 8.42 25.10 28.72
N TYR A 663 8.73 26.40 28.67
CA TYR A 663 8.05 27.34 27.77
C TYR A 663 8.28 27.01 26.29
N THR A 664 9.49 26.56 25.94
CA THR A 664 9.82 26.08 24.60
C THR A 664 8.87 24.96 24.19
N ILE A 665 8.74 23.95 25.05
CA ILE A 665 7.92 22.77 24.78
C ILE A 665 6.43 23.09 24.72
N ILE A 666 5.94 24.02 25.56
CA ILE A 666 4.54 24.43 25.53
C ILE A 666 4.22 25.18 24.22
N ILE A 667 5.07 26.11 23.78
CA ILE A 667 4.86 26.83 22.50
C ILE A 667 4.88 25.85 21.33
N THR A 668 5.90 25.00 21.26
CA THR A 668 6.05 24.02 20.17
C THR A 668 4.89 23.04 20.13
N SER A 669 4.49 22.49 21.28
CA SER A 669 3.39 21.52 21.37
C SER A 669 2.04 22.16 21.05
N THR A 670 1.82 23.40 21.46
CA THR A 670 0.58 24.13 21.13
C THR A 670 0.46 24.34 19.63
N LEU A 671 1.52 24.84 18.97
CA LEU A 671 1.53 25.03 17.52
C LEU A 671 1.43 23.69 16.76
N SER A 672 1.98 22.62 17.32
CA SER A 672 1.80 21.25 16.82
C SER A 672 0.32 20.84 16.81
N VAL A 673 -0.40 21.03 17.91
CA VAL A 673 -1.84 20.68 18.00
C VAL A 673 -2.70 21.57 17.08
N ILE A 674 -2.39 22.87 17.00
CA ILE A 674 -3.07 23.80 16.09
C ILE A 674 -2.85 23.38 14.63
N GLY A 675 -1.61 23.09 14.23
CA GLY A 675 -1.27 22.63 12.89
C GLY A 675 -1.98 21.33 12.53
N ALA A 676 -2.08 20.39 13.48
CA ALA A 676 -2.82 19.14 13.31
C ALA A 676 -4.31 19.39 13.03
N GLY A 677 -4.93 20.34 13.74
CA GLY A 677 -6.31 20.75 13.50
C GLY A 677 -6.50 21.38 12.12
N ILE A 678 -5.66 22.36 11.75
CA ILE A 678 -5.74 23.08 10.47
C ILE A 678 -5.60 22.11 9.28
N TRP A 679 -4.57 21.26 9.30
CA TRP A 679 -4.31 20.29 8.23
C TRP A 679 -5.50 19.37 7.97
N ALA A 680 -6.08 18.83 9.03
CA ALA A 680 -7.22 17.93 8.92
C ALA A 680 -8.47 18.63 8.38
N GLN A 681 -8.63 19.94 8.61
CA GLN A 681 -9.71 20.72 7.98
C GLN A 681 -9.51 20.92 6.48
N PHE A 682 -8.28 20.90 5.98
CA PHE A 682 -8.03 21.05 4.54
C PHE A 682 -8.21 19.74 3.78
N ILE A 683 -7.80 18.61 4.37
CA ILE A 683 -7.74 17.31 3.66
C ILE A 683 -8.89 16.37 4.03
N GLU A 684 -9.30 16.32 5.30
CA GLU A 684 -10.23 15.31 5.83
C GLU A 684 -11.63 15.86 6.11
N ASN A 685 -11.95 17.04 5.56
CA ASN A 685 -13.21 17.72 5.82
C ASN A 685 -14.39 16.93 5.26
N THR A 686 -15.26 16.46 6.15
CA THR A 686 -16.55 15.87 5.80
C THR A 686 -17.68 16.58 6.52
N SER A 687 -18.84 16.63 5.88
CA SER A 687 -20.02 17.40 6.33
C SER A 687 -20.61 16.94 7.67
N GLY A 688 -20.24 15.75 8.17
CA GLY A 688 -20.82 15.16 9.39
C GLY A 688 -19.99 15.23 10.67
N LEU A 689 -18.65 15.17 10.61
CA LEU A 689 -17.79 15.05 11.81
C LEU A 689 -16.65 16.07 11.79
N SER A 690 -16.73 17.05 12.68
CA SER A 690 -16.10 18.35 12.43
C SER A 690 -14.70 18.55 13.04
N ARG A 691 -14.24 17.75 14.01
CA ARG A 691 -12.90 17.89 14.63
C ARG A 691 -11.91 16.74 14.35
N PRO A 692 -11.46 16.51 13.10
CA PRO A 692 -10.30 15.66 12.84
C PRO A 692 -8.99 16.38 13.19
N PHE A 693 -7.94 15.59 13.49
CA PHE A 693 -6.57 16.07 13.75
C PHE A 693 -5.60 15.21 12.94
N GLY A 694 -4.77 15.86 12.13
CA GLY A 694 -3.91 15.21 11.16
C GLY A 694 -2.46 15.13 11.62
N TYR A 695 -1.83 13.98 11.37
CA TYR A 695 -0.43 13.74 11.75
C TYR A 695 0.55 14.70 11.06
N PHE A 696 0.43 14.90 9.74
CA PHE A 696 1.33 15.78 8.99
C PHE A 696 1.21 17.24 9.43
N GLY A 697 -0.01 17.70 9.75
CA GLY A 697 -0.24 19.01 10.36
C GLY A 697 0.45 19.19 11.72
N CYS A 698 0.50 18.11 12.51
CA CYS A 698 1.24 18.08 13.77
C CYS A 698 2.72 18.38 13.53
N ILE A 699 3.34 17.71 12.56
CA ILE A 699 4.75 17.90 12.23
C ILE A 699 5.03 19.28 11.67
N THR A 700 4.21 19.79 10.76
CA THR A 700 4.40 21.13 10.21
C THR A 700 4.26 22.20 11.29
N GLY A 701 3.22 22.10 12.13
CA GLY A 701 3.00 23.01 13.25
C GLY A 701 4.11 22.94 14.31
N GLY A 702 4.57 21.73 14.65
CA GLY A 702 5.66 21.52 15.59
C GLY A 702 7.02 21.99 15.06
N THR A 703 7.26 21.89 13.75
CA THR A 703 8.49 22.42 13.12
C THR A 703 8.50 23.94 13.14
N ILE A 704 7.38 24.58 12.77
CA ILE A 704 7.23 26.04 12.87
C ILE A 704 7.39 26.49 14.33
N GLY A 705 6.76 25.77 15.26
CA GLY A 705 6.91 26.04 16.68
C GLY A 705 8.34 25.90 17.18
N SER A 706 9.09 24.89 16.70
CA SER A 706 10.51 24.71 17.02
C SER A 706 11.36 25.87 16.51
N ILE A 707 11.09 26.39 15.30
CA ILE A 707 11.79 27.57 14.75
C ILE A 707 11.51 28.80 15.62
N ILE A 708 10.24 29.06 15.93
CA ILE A 708 9.83 30.22 16.74
C ILE A 708 10.42 30.13 18.15
N ALA A 709 10.31 28.98 18.81
CA ALA A 709 10.82 28.81 20.17
C ALA A 709 12.35 28.82 20.22
N SER A 710 13.02 28.29 19.18
CA SER A 710 14.47 28.40 19.01
C SER A 710 14.90 29.86 18.95
N TRP A 711 14.21 30.68 18.14
CA TRP A 711 14.48 32.10 18.02
C TRP A 711 14.18 32.89 19.30
N LEU A 712 13.04 32.63 19.97
CA LEU A 712 12.62 33.35 21.18
C LEU A 712 13.50 33.08 22.40
N PHE A 713 13.95 31.83 22.57
CA PHE A 713 14.66 31.40 23.79
C PHE A 713 16.14 31.10 23.55
N ASN A 714 16.65 31.36 22.34
CA ASN A 714 18.02 31.09 21.93
C ASN A 714 18.45 29.62 22.19
N ILE A 715 17.53 28.67 22.01
CA ILE A 715 17.81 27.23 22.13
C ILE A 715 18.07 26.68 20.72
N PRO A 716 19.17 25.95 20.47
CA PRO A 716 19.41 25.31 19.19
C PRO A 716 18.22 24.48 18.70
N ILE A 717 17.72 24.79 17.51
CA ILE A 717 16.55 24.11 16.91
C ILE A 717 16.74 22.58 16.88
N ILE A 718 17.97 22.11 16.67
CA ILE A 718 18.28 20.69 16.60
C ILE A 718 18.00 19.98 17.93
N LEU A 719 18.25 20.60 19.09
CA LEU A 719 17.93 20.01 20.39
C LEU A 719 16.43 19.79 20.54
N ILE A 720 15.62 20.77 20.11
CA ILE A 720 14.17 20.68 20.15
C ILE A 720 13.70 19.55 19.23
N LEU A 721 14.13 19.56 17.95
CA LEU A 721 13.73 18.55 16.97
C LEU A 721 14.17 17.13 17.36
N SER A 722 15.36 16.95 17.91
CA SER A 722 15.85 15.65 18.39
C SER A 722 15.08 15.16 19.60
N ALA A 723 14.71 16.04 20.54
CA ALA A 723 13.84 15.67 21.65
C ALA A 723 12.46 15.20 21.13
N TYR A 724 11.92 15.88 20.12
CA TYR A 724 10.70 15.42 19.44
C TYR A 724 10.90 14.10 18.70
N ALA A 725 12.02 13.87 18.01
CA ALA A 725 12.30 12.61 17.33
C ALA A 725 12.34 11.43 18.32
N LEU A 726 12.86 11.64 19.54
CA LEU A 726 12.89 10.63 20.61
C LEU A 726 11.53 10.42 21.29
N ALA A 727 10.77 11.49 21.53
CA ALA A 727 9.49 11.42 22.25
C ALA A 727 8.31 11.02 21.35
N SER A 728 8.31 11.47 20.08
CA SER A 728 7.17 11.32 19.16
C SER A 728 6.73 9.88 18.94
N PRO A 729 7.62 8.87 18.81
CA PRO A 729 7.19 7.49 18.66
C PRO A 729 6.33 7.00 19.83
N LEU A 730 6.71 7.32 21.07
CA LEU A 730 5.91 6.97 22.26
C LEU A 730 4.59 7.75 22.31
N ILE A 731 4.62 9.05 22.00
CA ILE A 731 3.42 9.89 21.93
C ILE A 731 2.42 9.28 20.93
N GLN A 732 2.89 8.90 19.74
CA GLN A 732 2.09 8.27 18.70
C GLN A 732 1.58 6.89 19.11
N PHE A 733 2.42 6.07 19.75
CA PHE A 733 2.04 4.75 20.26
C PHE A 733 0.80 4.86 21.16
N ILE A 734 0.84 5.75 22.16
CA ILE A 734 -0.29 5.95 23.09
C ILE A 734 -1.47 6.59 22.34
N GLY A 735 -1.21 7.57 21.47
CA GLY A 735 -2.25 8.28 20.71
C GLY A 735 -3.05 7.38 19.77
N ARG A 736 -2.48 6.27 19.28
CA ARG A 736 -3.17 5.30 18.41
C ARG A 736 -4.27 4.52 19.14
N LEU A 737 -4.22 4.37 20.47
CA LEU A 737 -5.30 3.75 21.26
C LEU A 737 -6.60 4.54 21.13
N ARG A 738 -6.52 5.87 21.08
CA ARG A 738 -7.67 6.75 20.77
C ARG A 738 -8.26 6.44 19.40
N CYS A 739 -7.42 6.25 18.38
CA CYS A 739 -7.85 5.97 17.02
C CYS A 739 -8.65 4.66 16.92
N VAL A 740 -8.25 3.64 17.68
CA VAL A 740 -8.94 2.34 17.74
C VAL A 740 -10.38 2.51 18.24
N ILE A 741 -10.58 3.23 19.34
CA ILE A 741 -11.92 3.46 19.92
C ILE A 741 -12.77 4.36 19.01
N GLN A 742 -12.19 5.45 18.50
CA GLN A 742 -12.91 6.40 17.65
C GLN A 742 -13.23 5.81 16.26
N GLY A 743 -12.45 4.82 15.79
CA GLY A 743 -12.56 4.24 14.46
C GLY A 743 -11.91 5.06 13.33
N CYS A 744 -11.03 6.01 13.66
CA CYS A 744 -10.24 6.72 12.65
C CYS A 744 -8.96 5.97 12.30
N CYS A 745 -8.41 6.23 11.12
CA CYS A 745 -7.25 5.56 10.54
C CYS A 745 -7.41 4.02 10.46
N HIS A 746 -8.64 3.53 10.28
CA HIS A 746 -8.95 2.10 10.29
C HIS A 746 -8.46 1.38 9.02
N GLY A 747 -8.31 0.07 9.13
CA GLY A 747 -7.85 -0.77 8.02
C GLY A 747 -8.94 -1.09 7.01
N ARG A 748 -8.53 -1.47 5.81
CA ARG A 748 -9.44 -2.01 4.78
C ARG A 748 -9.94 -3.43 5.16
N PRO A 749 -10.99 -3.93 4.50
CA PRO A 749 -11.50 -5.28 4.71
C PRO A 749 -10.42 -6.36 4.57
N THR A 750 -10.51 -7.39 5.41
CA THR A 750 -9.55 -8.52 5.46
C THR A 750 -10.23 -9.79 5.97
N ASN A 751 -9.46 -10.86 6.14
CA ASN A 751 -9.98 -12.13 6.65
C ASN A 751 -10.09 -12.15 8.19
N LYS A 752 -10.85 -13.12 8.70
CA LYS A 752 -11.08 -13.33 10.14
C LYS A 752 -9.80 -13.52 10.96
N PHE A 753 -8.76 -14.13 10.39
CA PHE A 753 -7.52 -14.41 11.10
C PHE A 753 -6.71 -13.13 11.38
N LEU A 754 -6.69 -12.19 10.43
CA LEU A 754 -5.93 -10.95 10.52
C LEU A 754 -6.73 -9.77 11.09
N GLY A 755 -8.06 -9.79 10.96
CA GLY A 755 -8.90 -8.63 11.24
C GLY A 755 -9.63 -8.64 12.58
N ILE A 756 -10.15 -7.46 12.93
CA ILE A 756 -11.07 -7.24 14.06
C ILE A 756 -12.45 -6.83 13.55
N LEU A 757 -13.49 -7.13 14.32
CA LEU A 757 -14.86 -6.67 14.06
C LEU A 757 -15.19 -5.41 14.86
N VAL A 758 -15.67 -4.39 14.18
CA VAL A 758 -16.21 -3.18 14.82
C VAL A 758 -17.72 -3.19 14.66
N LYS A 759 -18.43 -3.18 15.79
CA LYS A 759 -19.90 -3.26 15.86
C LYS A 759 -20.52 -2.00 16.44
N ASN A 760 -19.75 -1.22 17.20
CA ASN A 760 -20.26 -0.03 17.85
C ASN A 760 -20.70 1.02 16.80
N PRO A 761 -21.99 1.43 16.76
CA PRO A 761 -22.50 2.32 15.72
C PRO A 761 -21.89 3.72 15.76
N ARG A 762 -21.33 4.15 16.91
CA ARG A 762 -20.68 5.45 17.07
C ARG A 762 -19.24 5.50 16.60
N SER A 763 -18.64 4.33 16.34
CA SER A 763 -17.32 4.27 15.70
C SER A 763 -17.40 4.78 14.26
N ARG A 764 -16.39 5.53 13.81
CA ARG A 764 -16.29 6.02 12.42
C ARG A 764 -16.23 4.89 11.39
N VAL A 765 -15.79 3.70 11.78
CA VAL A 765 -15.83 2.50 10.93
C VAL A 765 -17.26 2.17 10.52
N CYS A 766 -18.20 2.26 11.47
CA CYS A 766 -19.61 1.99 11.25
C CYS A 766 -20.34 3.19 10.64
N SER A 767 -20.12 4.40 11.16
CA SER A 767 -20.91 5.58 10.81
C SER A 767 -20.47 6.29 9.53
N LEU A 768 -19.17 6.26 9.19
CA LEU A 768 -18.64 6.91 7.98
C LEU A 768 -18.30 5.93 6.85
N SER A 769 -17.77 4.76 7.21
CA SER A 769 -17.24 3.82 6.20
C SER A 769 -18.17 2.64 5.93
N TYR A 770 -19.25 2.51 6.68
CA TYR A 770 -20.28 1.45 6.52
C TYR A 770 -19.70 0.03 6.58
N LEU A 771 -18.59 -0.17 7.31
CA LEU A 771 -17.90 -1.47 7.46
C LEU A 771 -18.33 -2.23 8.73
N LYS A 772 -19.57 -2.02 9.18
CA LYS A 772 -20.12 -2.74 10.32
C LYS A 772 -20.11 -4.25 10.04
N ASP A 773 -19.72 -5.05 11.03
CA ASP A 773 -19.65 -6.51 10.95
C ASP A 773 -18.70 -7.06 9.85
N THR A 774 -17.80 -6.22 9.32
CA THR A 774 -16.75 -6.60 8.39
C THR A 774 -15.40 -6.67 9.11
N TYR A 775 -14.64 -7.74 8.89
CA TYR A 775 -13.28 -7.86 9.44
C TYR A 775 -12.36 -6.84 8.77
N ILE A 776 -11.70 -5.99 9.56
CA ILE A 776 -10.78 -4.96 9.06
C ILE A 776 -9.38 -5.13 9.64
N HIS A 777 -8.35 -4.72 8.89
CA HIS A 777 -6.96 -4.71 9.38
C HIS A 777 -6.80 -3.81 10.62
N ILE A 778 -5.92 -4.21 11.54
CA ILE A 778 -5.57 -3.45 12.76
C ILE A 778 -4.44 -2.46 12.44
N THR A 779 -4.66 -1.55 11.50
CA THR A 779 -3.66 -0.54 11.06
C THR A 779 -3.12 0.31 12.20
N ALA A 780 -3.96 0.65 13.18
CA ALA A 780 -3.51 1.35 14.39
C ALA A 780 -2.48 0.52 15.18
N GLY A 781 -2.69 -0.79 15.29
CA GLY A 781 -1.76 -1.72 15.93
C GLY A 781 -0.46 -1.88 15.15
N TYR A 782 -0.52 -1.92 13.81
CA TYR A 782 0.68 -1.90 12.96
C TYR A 782 1.50 -0.62 13.19
N SER A 783 0.82 0.52 13.28
CA SER A 783 1.43 1.82 13.59
C SER A 783 2.07 1.84 14.97
N MET A 784 1.40 1.28 15.98
CA MET A 784 1.94 1.15 17.34
C MET A 784 3.22 0.31 17.34
N LEU A 785 3.20 -0.86 16.70
CA LEU A 785 4.37 -1.73 16.62
C LEU A 785 5.55 -1.01 15.95
N ALA A 786 5.32 -0.34 14.82
CA ALA A 786 6.36 0.40 14.13
C ALA A 786 6.93 1.55 14.98
N ASN A 787 6.08 2.31 15.67
CA ASN A 787 6.54 3.39 16.55
C ASN A 787 7.32 2.86 17.76
N LEU A 788 6.93 1.72 18.34
CA LEU A 788 7.70 1.09 19.40
C LEU A 788 9.09 0.68 18.89
N ILE A 789 9.14 0.07 17.70
CA ILE A 789 10.39 -0.39 17.09
C ILE A 789 11.34 0.77 16.80
N ILE A 790 10.82 1.80 16.12
CA ILE A 790 11.59 2.98 15.74
C ILE A 790 12.02 3.76 16.98
N GLY A 791 11.11 3.95 17.95
CA GLY A 791 11.39 4.69 19.17
C GLY A 791 12.54 4.10 19.96
N LEU A 792 12.46 2.81 20.31
CA LEU A 792 13.52 2.15 21.07
C LEU A 792 14.87 2.16 20.33
N PHE A 793 14.85 2.00 19.01
CA PHE A 793 16.05 2.14 18.19
C PHE A 793 16.66 3.54 18.25
N LEU A 794 15.87 4.61 18.12
CA LEU A 794 16.35 5.99 18.24
C LEU A 794 16.89 6.31 19.64
N TRP A 795 16.22 5.81 20.68
CA TRP A 795 16.72 5.92 22.07
C TRP A 795 18.05 5.21 22.26
N ARG A 796 18.23 4.03 21.66
CA ARG A 796 19.52 3.33 21.66
C ARG A 796 20.61 4.14 20.95
N LEU A 797 20.33 4.69 19.79
CA LEU A 797 21.30 5.52 19.07
C LEU A 797 21.69 6.75 19.88
N TRP A 798 20.72 7.43 20.50
CA TRP A 798 20.99 8.54 21.41
C TRP A 798 21.83 8.13 22.61
N TYR A 799 21.52 7.01 23.26
CA TYR A 799 22.31 6.47 24.38
C TYR A 799 23.75 6.08 23.96
N SER A 800 23.95 5.80 22.68
CA SER A 800 25.25 5.50 22.08
C SER A 800 25.96 6.74 21.54
N ASN A 801 25.49 7.94 21.93
CA ASN A 801 26.03 9.25 21.55
C ASN A 801 26.08 9.50 20.03
N VAL A 802 25.13 8.93 19.28
CA VAL A 802 24.97 9.22 17.85
C VAL A 802 24.49 10.65 17.66
N SER A 803 24.96 11.31 16.59
CA SER A 803 24.60 12.68 16.24
C SER A 803 23.08 12.94 16.28
N LEU A 804 22.71 14.07 16.88
CA LEU A 804 21.32 14.53 16.99
C LEU A 804 20.67 14.77 15.62
N CYS A 805 21.43 15.24 14.62
CA CYS A 805 20.97 15.37 13.23
C CYS A 805 20.63 14.01 12.62
N LEU A 806 21.46 12.99 12.87
CA LEU A 806 21.22 11.64 12.36
C LEU A 806 19.99 11.01 13.03
N ILE A 807 19.76 11.25 14.33
CA ILE A 807 18.55 10.80 15.04
C ILE A 807 17.28 11.42 14.41
N VAL A 808 17.28 12.72 14.14
CA VAL A 808 16.13 13.39 13.48
C VAL A 808 15.93 12.85 12.07
N SER A 809 17.02 12.69 11.32
CA SER A 809 16.99 12.12 9.97
C SER A 809 16.36 10.73 9.95
N LEU A 810 16.86 9.82 10.80
CA LEU A 810 16.37 8.45 10.90
C LEU A 810 14.91 8.38 11.35
N TYR A 811 14.46 9.28 12.23
CA TYR A 811 13.05 9.40 12.57
C TYR A 811 12.19 9.64 11.31
N PHE A 812 12.54 10.65 10.50
CA PHE A 812 11.80 10.96 9.28
C PHE A 812 11.85 9.81 8.26
N ILE A 813 13.02 9.20 8.05
CA ILE A 813 13.18 8.09 7.11
C ILE A 813 12.37 6.88 7.55
N LEU A 814 12.58 6.39 8.77
CA LEU A 814 11.95 5.15 9.23
C LEU A 814 10.44 5.30 9.38
N ILE A 815 9.95 6.45 9.87
CA ILE A 815 8.52 6.73 9.92
C ILE A 815 7.95 6.86 8.50
N GLY A 816 8.64 7.54 7.58
CA GLY A 816 8.22 7.63 6.18
C GLY A 816 8.05 6.24 5.55
N LEU A 817 9.05 5.37 5.68
CA LEU A 817 8.99 3.99 5.17
C LEU A 817 7.85 3.18 5.81
N SER A 818 7.69 3.26 7.13
CA SER A 818 6.60 2.58 7.83
C SER A 818 5.22 3.07 7.41
N ARG A 819 5.04 4.40 7.28
CA ARG A 819 3.78 5.02 6.88
C ARG A 819 3.40 4.69 5.45
N PHE A 820 4.38 4.62 4.55
CA PHE A 820 4.16 4.21 3.16
C PHE A 820 3.51 2.82 3.07
N VAL A 821 3.97 1.88 3.89
CA VAL A 821 3.40 0.53 4.00
C VAL A 821 2.05 0.54 4.70
N GLU A 822 1.93 1.21 5.86
CA GLU A 822 0.69 1.27 6.63
C GLU A 822 -0.48 1.79 5.78
N GLU A 823 -0.22 2.80 4.95
CA GLU A 823 -1.22 3.47 4.13
C GLU A 823 -1.85 2.54 3.09
N GLU A 824 -1.14 1.53 2.60
CA GLU A 824 -1.71 0.51 1.70
C GLU A 824 -2.82 -0.29 2.38
N TYR A 825 -2.65 -0.62 3.67
CA TYR A 825 -3.62 -1.37 4.45
C TYR A 825 -4.77 -0.52 5.00
N ARG A 826 -4.74 0.81 4.84
CA ARG A 826 -5.83 1.71 5.29
C ARG A 826 -7.07 1.65 4.39
N GLY A 827 -8.24 1.68 5.04
CA GLY A 827 -9.57 1.61 4.41
C GLY A 827 -10.32 2.94 4.31
N GLU A 828 -9.68 4.07 4.65
CA GLU A 828 -10.35 5.37 4.68
C GLU A 828 -10.69 5.86 3.26
N ILE A 829 -11.99 6.07 3.02
CA ILE A 829 -12.55 6.47 1.71
C ILE A 829 -12.13 7.89 1.30
N GLN A 830 -11.77 8.73 2.26
CA GLN A 830 -11.53 10.16 2.07
C GLN A 830 -10.15 10.46 1.46
N THR A 831 -9.21 9.52 1.52
CA THR A 831 -7.81 9.75 1.11
C THR A 831 -7.70 9.84 -0.42
N PRO A 832 -7.32 10.99 -1.00
CA PRO A 832 -7.15 11.14 -2.44
C PRO A 832 -6.04 10.24 -2.98
N ILE A 833 -6.24 9.70 -4.17
CA ILE A 833 -5.25 8.90 -4.90
C ILE A 833 -4.74 9.72 -6.08
N TYR A 834 -3.42 9.90 -6.16
CA TYR A 834 -2.72 10.60 -7.24
C TYR A 834 -1.66 9.67 -7.84
N TYR A 835 -1.71 9.47 -9.16
CA TYR A 835 -0.78 8.58 -9.87
C TYR A 835 -0.65 7.19 -9.21
N LYS A 836 -1.79 6.56 -8.90
CA LYS A 836 -1.92 5.25 -8.22
C LYS A 836 -1.49 5.17 -6.76
N LEU A 837 -0.87 6.21 -6.19
CA LEU A 837 -0.51 6.27 -4.77
C LEU A 837 -1.48 7.16 -4.00
N LYS A 838 -1.77 6.79 -2.76
CA LYS A 838 -2.52 7.64 -1.82
C LYS A 838 -1.71 8.89 -1.47
N ILE A 839 -2.35 10.03 -1.19
CA ILE A 839 -1.63 11.27 -0.85
C ILE A 839 -0.63 11.08 0.31
N TYR A 840 -0.97 10.24 1.28
CA TYR A 840 -0.11 9.97 2.43
C TYR A 840 1.11 9.08 2.10
N GLN A 841 1.09 8.34 0.99
CA GLN A 841 2.28 7.68 0.46
C GLN A 841 3.24 8.68 -0.18
N TRP A 842 2.71 9.70 -0.88
CA TRP A 842 3.53 10.81 -1.39
C TRP A 842 4.18 11.63 -0.28
N THR A 843 3.44 11.95 0.79
CA THR A 843 4.02 12.65 1.94
C THR A 843 5.05 11.77 2.68
N SER A 844 4.87 10.45 2.68
CA SER A 844 5.85 9.50 3.22
C SER A 844 7.16 9.51 2.42
N ILE A 845 7.09 9.57 1.09
CA ILE A 845 8.28 9.75 0.23
C ILE A 845 8.98 11.09 0.56
N LEU A 846 8.21 12.17 0.71
CA LEU A 846 8.75 13.47 1.09
C LEU A 846 9.48 13.42 2.45
N PHE A 847 8.96 12.65 3.42
CA PHE A 847 9.64 12.46 4.71
C PHE A 847 10.99 11.77 4.56
N VAL A 848 11.07 10.73 3.74
CA VAL A 848 12.36 10.07 3.47
C VAL A 848 13.35 11.07 2.87
N LEU A 849 12.92 11.88 1.89
CA LEU A 849 13.77 12.90 1.28
C LEU A 849 14.21 13.98 2.28
N ILE A 850 13.31 14.45 3.14
CA ILE A 850 13.64 15.41 4.20
C ILE A 850 14.67 14.81 5.16
N GLY A 851 14.50 13.56 5.58
CA GLY A 851 15.46 12.90 6.45
C GLY A 851 16.83 12.75 5.77
N MET A 852 16.89 12.39 4.48
CA MET A 852 18.14 12.35 3.72
C MET A 852 18.85 13.70 3.74
N ILE A 853 18.13 14.79 3.45
CA ILE A 853 18.69 16.15 3.46
C ILE A 853 19.20 16.52 4.86
N ILE A 854 18.43 16.26 5.91
CA ILE A 854 18.83 16.55 7.30
C ILE A 854 20.12 15.81 7.68
N SER A 855 20.30 14.56 7.26
CA SER A 855 21.54 13.82 7.56
C SER A 855 22.80 14.39 6.89
N MET A 856 22.65 15.21 5.85
CA MET A 856 23.80 15.85 5.18
C MET A 856 24.20 17.17 5.86
N ILE A 857 23.39 17.70 6.77
CA ILE A 857 23.66 18.98 7.43
C ILE A 857 24.83 18.80 8.41
N PRO A 858 25.87 19.66 8.33
CA PRO A 858 26.97 19.59 9.29
C PRO A 858 26.46 19.81 10.71
N PHE A 859 26.87 18.91 11.60
CA PHE A 859 26.54 18.94 13.01
C PHE A 859 27.55 19.78 13.80
N ASP A 860 27.07 20.46 14.84
CA ASP A 860 27.88 21.19 15.83
C ASP A 860 28.00 20.33 17.09
N ASP A 861 29.22 19.92 17.44
CA ASP A 861 29.52 18.93 18.48
C ASP A 861 29.13 19.39 19.91
N ASN A 862 28.77 20.67 20.07
CA ASN A 862 28.47 21.25 21.37
C ASN A 862 27.04 20.95 21.89
N ALA A 863 26.12 20.51 21.03
CA ALA A 863 24.73 20.28 21.39
C ALA A 863 24.49 18.84 21.88
N SER A 864 24.20 18.68 23.18
CA SER A 864 23.83 17.38 23.77
C SER A 864 22.50 17.45 24.52
N LEU A 865 21.67 16.41 24.37
CA LEU A 865 20.48 16.22 25.18
C LEU A 865 20.83 15.44 26.45
N LYS A 866 20.22 15.81 27.57
CA LYS A 866 20.33 15.08 28.84
C LYS A 866 18.93 14.82 29.37
N LEU A 867 18.66 13.61 29.82
CA LEU A 867 17.38 13.26 30.43
C LEU A 867 17.40 13.61 31.92
N ILE A 868 16.77 14.72 32.30
CA ILE A 868 16.71 15.20 33.69
C ILE A 868 15.26 15.28 34.14
N TRP A 869 14.94 14.55 35.21
CA TRP A 869 13.60 14.46 35.76
C TRP A 869 13.43 15.54 36.83
N LYS A 870 12.41 16.40 36.68
CA LYS A 870 12.06 17.43 37.68
C LYS A 870 10.57 17.43 37.95
N TYR A 871 10.19 17.62 39.21
CA TYR A 871 8.78 17.71 39.64
C TYR A 871 8.06 18.90 39.00
N GLU A 872 8.78 19.99 38.70
CA GLU A 872 8.25 21.19 38.04
C GLU A 872 7.65 20.92 36.65
N TYR A 873 8.09 19.85 35.97
CA TYR A 873 7.58 19.49 34.65
C TYR A 873 6.24 18.75 34.71
N VAL A 874 5.83 18.23 35.88
CA VAL A 874 4.61 17.42 36.03
C VAL A 874 3.36 18.26 35.80
N LEU A 875 3.23 19.40 36.47
CA LEU A 875 2.02 20.23 36.38
C LEU A 875 1.77 20.78 34.96
N PRO A 876 2.73 21.40 34.25
CA PRO A 876 2.55 21.82 32.86
C PRO A 876 2.15 20.67 31.94
N SER A 877 2.72 19.48 32.15
CA SER A 877 2.41 18.27 31.38
C SER A 877 0.97 17.80 31.57
N ILE A 878 0.49 17.79 32.82
CA ILE A 878 -0.90 17.45 33.15
C ILE A 878 -1.85 18.48 32.54
N LEU A 879 -1.58 19.77 32.71
CA LEU A 879 -2.43 20.85 32.16
C LEU A 879 -2.52 20.77 30.63
N PHE A 880 -1.40 20.56 29.95
CA PHE A 880 -1.38 20.38 28.50
C PHE A 880 -2.14 19.12 28.07
N GLY A 881 -1.96 18.01 28.80
CA GLY A 881 -2.74 16.79 28.60
C GLY A 881 -4.25 16.99 28.75
N LEU A 882 -4.69 17.77 29.74
CA LEU A 882 -6.11 18.07 29.93
C LEU A 882 -6.66 18.86 28.73
N ALA A 883 -5.89 19.83 28.22
CA ALA A 883 -6.28 20.61 27.06
C ALA A 883 -6.43 19.75 25.79
N THR A 884 -5.49 18.84 25.52
CA THR A 884 -5.57 17.95 24.36
C THR A 884 -6.65 16.87 24.52
N GLY A 885 -6.80 16.32 25.73
CA GLY A 885 -7.89 15.40 26.09
C GLY A 885 -9.26 16.03 25.84
N PHE A 886 -9.44 17.29 26.22
CA PHE A 886 -10.63 18.07 25.92
C PHE A 886 -10.82 18.26 24.40
N ALA A 887 -9.79 18.74 23.71
CA ALA A 887 -9.88 19.04 22.28
C ALA A 887 -10.26 17.81 21.42
N MET A 888 -9.70 16.64 21.75
CA MET A 888 -9.80 15.42 20.94
C MET A 888 -10.83 14.39 21.43
N GLY A 889 -11.40 14.58 22.63
CA GLY A 889 -12.27 13.58 23.26
C GLY A 889 -13.48 14.13 24.02
N VAL A 890 -13.69 15.45 24.02
CA VAL A 890 -14.86 16.08 24.64
C VAL A 890 -15.70 16.82 23.61
N ASP A 891 -17.01 16.56 23.60
CA ASP A 891 -17.94 17.15 22.64
C ASP A 891 -19.27 17.63 23.27
N PHE A 892 -20.07 18.33 22.46
CA PHE A 892 -21.31 19.00 22.84
C PHE A 892 -22.44 18.52 21.91
N PRO A 893 -23.05 17.36 22.18
CA PRO A 893 -24.00 16.71 21.26
C PRO A 893 -25.20 17.61 20.90
N GLU A 894 -25.65 18.45 21.83
CA GLU A 894 -26.80 19.34 21.64
C GLU A 894 -26.47 20.61 20.82
N SER A 895 -25.19 20.92 20.61
CA SER A 895 -24.78 22.14 19.91
C SER A 895 -24.75 21.91 18.40
N LYS A 896 -25.32 22.86 17.65
CA LYS A 896 -25.28 22.91 16.17
C LYS A 896 -24.05 23.67 15.63
N ARG A 897 -23.17 24.18 16.49
CA ARG A 897 -21.99 24.94 16.08
C ARG A 897 -21.00 24.02 15.37
N LYS A 898 -20.27 24.55 14.38
CA LYS A 898 -19.15 23.83 13.76
C LYS A 898 -18.16 23.44 14.87
N PHE A 899 -17.59 22.24 14.78
CA PHE A 899 -16.72 21.67 15.80
C PHE A 899 -17.41 21.26 17.09
N SER A 900 -18.74 21.24 17.22
CA SER A 900 -19.35 20.82 18.48
C SER A 900 -19.29 19.32 18.72
N ARG A 901 -19.33 18.48 17.67
CA ARG A 901 -19.52 17.02 17.76
C ARG A 901 -18.29 16.21 17.32
N LEU A 902 -17.98 15.15 18.07
CA LEU A 902 -16.93 14.16 17.77
C LEU A 902 -17.52 12.79 17.37
N SER A 903 -18.77 12.54 17.74
CA SER A 903 -19.56 11.35 17.41
C SER A 903 -21.06 11.72 17.30
N ASP A 904 -21.82 10.85 16.60
CA ASP A 904 -23.25 10.95 16.24
C ASP A 904 -23.59 11.82 15.03
#